data_AF-M5T679-F1
#
_entry.id   AF-M5T679-F1
#
_cell.length_a   1.000
_cell.length_b   1.000
_cell.length_c   1.000
_cell.angle_alpha   90.00
_cell.angle_beta   90.00
_cell.angle_gamma   90.00
#
_symmetry.space_group_name_H-M   'P 1'
#
loop_
_entity.id
_entity.type
_entity.pdbx_description
1 polymer ?
#
loop_
_entity_poly.entity_id
_entity_poly.type
_entity_poly.pdbx_seq_one_letter_code
_entity_poly.pdbx_strand_id
1 'polypeptide(L)'
;MNLSQPISLSIAVLMTALTFAGIRRSPASESRSLRELVEEAGLEWVANEARLRGDPVDGALVYYASAASCAACHEGDNQASPLGPNLSQLGEGITDVHLVEAILHPSRSIRKGYETVRLVTHDGDIVSGMLVRENDETIVLRDAADLQSEISIKKDEVDVRSSGSTSMMPEGLTATFTNQKELLDLLSYLFAIHEGGSTRATELKPSPEQLTSNDDLSNLNHANIIRTIESGKLKRGRKIYEASCVQCHGIDGNTPSLPTARAFGKQKLKFGADPYSMFMTLSRGNGLMAATSALSPRERYEVIGFIRHRFMKASNPDYEPVTDEYLASLPPGTDMGEFKPAPDRDYGPALASQLGRDVNSALTIQLTNQTISYDLHTMDQAAIWSGGFLDVDQTQHKRGRGEGQPIPKGKRIDGLSMWKWGHDTTLDYPTEDLLPRGPLPERWLDYHGHYLHGDQVVLAYAIDGREILEVPASVEGQDAIRHTLQIGGGKPLVLAAAISGPDSQQPRISGDIDGVILKTDYANRWIIRIPSDEQTRVIDVIRFASASDADSSKPLPPIQPLTMTHGGDPRWPETLETVGYQGFERGAYAVDTITMPKTTPWNTWFRTSALDFFPDGRMAVATTGGDVWIVSGIDEDLLNLQWKRFAGGMYEPFGIKVVDGLIYVTCKDRLTRLHDFNDDGEADFYESFSADTDVSTFFHAFNFDLQTDTEGNFYYAKSGQYTDYKLPGAVIKISPDGKTRDVVCTGFRTPNGMGILPDDRVTVSDNQGTWMPASKISLVKPGGFYGYVQTQRSREWAPDGGRIDHTKVIPPETYDQPIIWMPQEVDNSSGGQLFVDDERFGPLSGRLLHTSFGKGWLYYLMQQEVTNEEGEEITQAAIVQCPHDFGTGIMRGRVNPFDGQVYVTGMNGWNENGRPGLADGGIYRVRYTGKPTRMVTQCEVYSDTLKLTFNFELDRQSAQDVGSYIAEQWNYQWTRGYGSANYHPVTGETGKQRLLVENASLDEDGKTLRLHISDLQPADQLHLQMKLTDDVGTPYTEDVYWTIHAIPATP
;
A
#
# COMPACT_ATOMS: atom_id res chain seq x y z
N MET A 1 51.90 60.18 25.45
CA MET A 1 50.80 61.00 24.90
C MET A 1 49.68 60.02 24.59
N ASN A 2 48.70 59.82 25.49
CA ASN A 2 47.41 60.55 25.61
C ASN A 2 46.52 60.31 24.36
N LEU A 3 45.27 59.84 24.40
CA LEU A 3 44.15 59.84 25.37
C LEU A 3 43.13 58.75 24.91
N SER A 4 42.66 57.82 25.76
CA SER A 4 41.38 57.80 26.54
C SER A 4 40.05 57.90 25.74
N GLN A 5 39.22 56.86 25.89
CA GLN A 5 37.75 56.76 25.64
C GLN A 5 36.93 57.81 26.49
N PRO A 6 35.54 57.91 26.53
CA PRO A 6 34.52 56.89 26.18
C PRO A 6 33.04 57.30 25.84
N ILE A 7 32.17 56.27 25.70
CA ILE A 7 30.72 56.13 26.08
C ILE A 7 29.54 56.52 25.12
N SER A 8 28.64 55.52 24.99
CA SER A 8 27.17 55.50 24.76
C SER A 8 26.57 55.66 23.36
N LEU A 9 26.05 54.55 22.81
CA LEU A 9 24.61 54.48 22.53
C LEU A 9 24.10 53.02 22.61
N SER A 10 23.11 52.86 23.47
CA SER A 10 22.55 51.62 23.98
C SER A 10 21.34 51.16 23.18
N ILE A 11 21.21 49.83 23.04
CA ILE A 11 20.02 49.06 23.43
C ILE A 11 18.68 49.57 22.85
N ALA A 12 18.40 49.23 21.59
CA ALA A 12 17.03 49.26 21.05
C ALA A 12 16.79 48.22 19.93
N VAL A 13 17.84 47.70 19.28
CA VAL A 13 17.70 46.80 18.13
C VAL A 13 17.84 45.31 18.49
N LEU A 14 18.27 44.97 19.71
CA LEU A 14 18.50 43.58 20.11
C LEU A 14 17.32 42.90 20.84
N MET A 15 16.23 43.61 21.17
CA MET A 15 15.09 43.00 21.89
C MET A 15 13.96 42.47 20.99
N THR A 16 13.94 42.79 19.70
CA THR A 16 12.92 42.25 18.76
C THR A 16 13.34 40.95 18.07
N ALA A 17 14.60 40.55 18.20
CA ALA A 17 15.13 39.32 17.61
C ALA A 17 15.18 38.12 18.57
N LEU A 18 14.84 38.32 19.86
CA LEU A 18 15.03 37.33 20.93
C LEU A 18 13.72 36.75 21.51
N THR A 19 12.55 37.12 21.00
CA THR A 19 11.25 36.49 21.34
C THR A 19 10.78 35.42 20.35
N PHE A 20 11.43 35.25 19.19
CA PHE A 20 10.99 34.33 18.14
C PHE A 20 11.77 33.01 18.04
N ALA A 21 12.57 32.66 19.06
CA ALA A 21 13.18 31.33 19.17
C ALA A 21 12.18 30.21 19.54
N GLY A 22 10.89 30.53 19.71
CA GLY A 22 9.85 29.60 20.17
C GLY A 22 8.97 28.96 19.09
N ILE A 23 9.03 29.40 17.83
CA ILE A 23 8.24 28.76 16.77
C ILE A 23 9.13 27.74 16.05
N ARG A 24 9.35 26.59 16.68
CA ARG A 24 9.65 25.37 15.93
C ARG A 24 8.52 25.17 14.91
N ARG A 25 8.85 24.70 13.70
CA ARG A 25 7.87 24.08 12.79
C ARG A 25 6.92 23.23 13.64
N SER A 26 5.63 23.54 13.67
CA SER A 26 4.66 22.50 14.01
C SER A 26 4.77 21.48 12.88
N PRO A 27 5.03 20.20 13.17
CA PRO A 27 4.62 19.15 12.25
C PRO A 27 3.10 19.32 12.09
N ALA A 28 2.59 19.19 10.87
CA ALA A 28 1.16 19.00 10.64
C ALA A 28 0.62 18.06 11.74
N SER A 29 -0.38 18.51 12.52
CA SER A 29 -1.07 17.74 13.58
C SER A 29 -0.28 16.52 14.07
N GLU A 30 0.65 16.68 15.03
CA GLU A 30 1.42 15.55 15.56
C GLU A 30 0.46 14.39 15.90
N SER A 31 0.61 13.28 15.16
CA SER A 31 -0.15 12.06 15.38
C SER A 31 0.01 11.64 16.83
N ARG A 32 -1.10 11.47 17.54
CA ARG A 32 -1.07 11.02 18.95
C ARG A 32 -0.30 9.71 19.04
N SER A 33 0.62 9.66 19.98
CA SER A 33 1.36 8.44 20.30
C SER A 33 0.41 7.36 20.84
N LEU A 34 0.76 6.09 20.65
CA LEU A 34 -0.01 4.98 21.22
C LEU A 34 -0.17 5.11 22.75
N ARG A 35 0.82 5.70 23.43
CA ARG A 35 0.74 6.00 24.86
C ARG A 35 -0.41 6.97 25.17
N GLU A 36 -0.47 8.10 24.47
CA GLU A 36 -1.53 9.10 24.68
C GLU A 36 -2.91 8.51 24.38
N LEU A 37 -3.02 7.68 23.35
CA LEU A 37 -4.25 6.98 23.00
C LEU A 37 -4.70 6.01 24.11
N VAL A 38 -3.80 5.24 24.70
CA VAL A 38 -4.13 4.35 25.84
C VAL A 38 -4.55 5.16 27.07
N GLU A 39 -3.84 6.25 27.37
CA GLU A 39 -4.16 7.13 28.50
C GLU A 39 -5.55 7.77 28.33
N GLU A 40 -5.90 8.21 27.12
CA GLU A 40 -7.22 8.74 26.77
C GLU A 40 -8.32 7.67 26.82
N ALA A 41 -8.02 6.46 26.35
CA ALA A 41 -8.98 5.36 26.28
C ALA A 41 -9.38 4.82 27.66
N GLY A 42 -8.44 4.87 28.62
CA GLY A 42 -8.58 4.38 29.99
C GLY A 42 -8.10 2.93 30.16
N LEU A 43 -7.34 2.68 31.24
CA LEU A 43 -6.68 1.39 31.50
C LEU A 43 -7.66 0.20 31.59
N GLU A 44 -8.83 0.41 32.21
CA GLU A 44 -9.85 -0.64 32.34
C GLU A 44 -10.45 -1.03 30.99
N TRP A 45 -10.72 -0.05 30.13
CA TRP A 45 -11.21 -0.35 28.80
C TRP A 45 -10.15 -1.08 27.97
N VAL A 46 -8.88 -0.62 27.99
CA VAL A 46 -7.81 -1.31 27.26
C VAL A 46 -7.59 -2.75 27.75
N ALA A 47 -7.71 -3.00 29.06
CA ALA A 47 -7.67 -4.36 29.61
C ALA A 47 -8.82 -5.23 29.08
N ASN A 48 -10.06 -4.70 29.05
CA ASN A 48 -11.21 -5.42 28.50
C ASN A 48 -11.05 -5.69 27.01
N GLU A 49 -10.55 -4.72 26.23
CA GLU A 49 -10.27 -4.91 24.81
C GLU A 49 -9.21 -5.99 24.58
N ALA A 50 -8.13 -6.01 25.36
CA ALA A 50 -7.12 -7.05 25.25
C ALA A 50 -7.69 -8.45 25.55
N ARG A 51 -8.64 -8.57 26.48
CA ARG A 51 -9.37 -9.82 26.75
C ARG A 51 -10.31 -10.24 25.62
N LEU A 52 -11.01 -9.28 25.02
CA LEU A 52 -12.02 -9.55 24.00
C LEU A 52 -11.40 -9.91 22.64
N ARG A 53 -10.30 -9.24 22.26
CA ARG A 53 -9.75 -9.29 20.89
C ARG A 53 -8.23 -9.47 20.78
N GLY A 54 -7.49 -9.53 21.89
CA GLY A 54 -6.05 -9.80 21.85
C GLY A 54 -5.73 -11.27 21.63
N ASP A 55 -4.75 -11.58 20.78
CA ASP A 55 -4.30 -12.95 20.53
C ASP A 55 -3.04 -13.26 21.36
N PRO A 56 -3.11 -14.20 22.33
CA PRO A 56 -1.97 -14.54 23.18
C PRO A 56 -0.83 -15.25 22.42
N VAL A 57 -1.10 -15.91 21.28
CA VAL A 57 -0.05 -16.53 20.44
C VAL A 57 0.76 -15.44 19.74
N ASP A 58 0.09 -14.45 19.16
CA ASP A 58 0.75 -13.27 18.59
C ASP A 58 1.48 -12.46 19.66
N GLY A 59 0.85 -12.32 20.83
CA GLY A 59 1.42 -11.60 21.97
C GLY A 59 2.71 -12.23 22.46
N ALA A 60 2.84 -13.55 22.36
CA ALA A 60 4.08 -14.24 22.63
C ALA A 60 5.17 -13.84 21.63
N LEU A 61 4.86 -13.72 20.34
CA LEU A 61 5.83 -13.22 19.34
C LEU A 61 6.28 -11.80 19.69
N VAL A 62 5.37 -10.90 20.08
CA VAL A 62 5.73 -9.54 20.54
C VAL A 62 6.64 -9.63 21.77
N TYR A 63 6.32 -10.47 22.75
CA TYR A 63 7.11 -10.64 23.98
C TYR A 63 8.53 -11.15 23.72
N TYR A 64 8.71 -12.06 22.76
CA TYR A 64 9.99 -12.72 22.46
C TYR A 64 10.81 -12.04 21.36
N ALA A 65 10.18 -11.36 20.40
CA ALA A 65 10.84 -10.85 19.19
C ALA A 65 10.80 -9.33 19.03
N SER A 66 9.99 -8.60 19.80
CA SER A 66 9.94 -7.12 19.67
C SER A 66 11.19 -6.43 20.19
N ALA A 67 11.37 -5.17 19.79
CA ALA A 67 12.44 -4.32 20.30
C ALA A 67 12.37 -4.10 21.81
N ALA A 68 11.19 -4.26 22.44
CA ALA A 68 11.01 -4.19 23.89
C ALA A 68 11.80 -5.28 24.64
N SER A 69 12.15 -6.39 23.98
CA SER A 69 12.97 -7.47 24.53
C SER A 69 12.46 -8.01 25.87
N CYS A 70 11.13 -8.13 26.04
CA CYS A 70 10.50 -8.49 27.32
C CYS A 70 11.06 -9.81 27.89
N ALA A 71 11.25 -10.82 27.03
CA ALA A 71 11.83 -12.10 27.42
C ALA A 71 13.22 -11.98 28.05
N ALA A 72 14.07 -11.04 27.61
CA ALA A 72 15.43 -10.88 28.13
C ALA A 72 15.47 -10.52 29.62
N CYS A 73 14.43 -9.86 30.13
CA CYS A 73 14.31 -9.42 31.52
C CYS A 73 13.35 -10.26 32.36
N HIS A 74 12.44 -11.00 31.74
CA HIS A 74 11.34 -11.69 32.43
C HIS A 74 11.35 -13.22 32.24
N GLU A 75 12.26 -13.77 31.44
CA GLU A 75 12.49 -15.23 31.32
C GLU A 75 13.55 -15.71 32.33
N GLY A 76 13.34 -16.90 32.92
CA GLY A 76 14.27 -17.53 33.87
C GLY A 76 13.66 -18.73 34.61
N ASP A 77 14.40 -19.85 34.66
CA ASP A 77 13.99 -21.09 35.35
C ASP A 77 13.99 -20.90 36.87
N ASN A 78 12.80 -20.75 37.48
CA ASN A 78 12.46 -20.91 38.91
C ASN A 78 13.37 -20.31 40.01
N GLN A 79 14.47 -19.61 39.68
CA GLN A 79 15.36 -18.89 40.58
C GLN A 79 16.00 -17.72 39.81
N ALA A 80 15.44 -16.53 40.01
CA ALA A 80 15.96 -15.23 39.54
C ALA A 80 16.09 -15.07 38.00
N SER A 81 15.02 -14.57 37.37
CA SER A 81 15.15 -13.85 36.10
C SER A 81 16.15 -12.68 36.25
N PRO A 82 16.94 -12.32 35.22
CA PRO A 82 18.12 -11.49 35.41
C PRO A 82 17.81 -10.10 35.98
N LEU A 83 16.66 -9.48 35.66
CA LEU A 83 16.29 -8.12 36.13
C LEU A 83 14.81 -7.88 36.44
N GLY A 84 13.88 -8.78 36.08
CA GLY A 84 12.43 -8.59 36.25
C GLY A 84 11.74 -9.75 36.97
N PRO A 85 10.48 -9.57 37.45
CA PRO A 85 9.70 -10.67 38.03
C PRO A 85 9.31 -11.70 36.97
N ASN A 86 9.18 -12.96 37.40
CA ASN A 86 8.58 -14.01 36.57
C ASN A 86 7.08 -13.69 36.38
N LEU A 87 6.70 -13.32 35.15
CA LEU A 87 5.35 -12.88 34.81
C LEU A 87 4.31 -14.01 34.89
N SER A 88 4.74 -15.28 34.85
CA SER A 88 3.86 -16.45 35.07
C SER A 88 3.58 -16.76 36.54
N GLN A 89 4.22 -16.05 37.48
CA GLN A 89 4.15 -16.34 38.92
C GLN A 89 3.99 -15.05 39.75
N LEU A 90 3.18 -14.11 39.26
CA LEU A 90 3.07 -12.80 39.90
C LEU A 90 2.34 -12.83 41.27
N GLY A 91 1.54 -13.86 41.56
CA GLY A 91 0.80 -14.04 42.82
C GLY A 91 -0.64 -13.50 42.78
N GLU A 92 -1.45 -13.86 43.79
CA GLU A 92 -2.85 -13.43 43.90
C GLU A 92 -2.93 -11.92 44.22
N GLY A 93 -3.70 -11.17 43.44
CA GLY A 93 -3.94 -9.72 43.64
C GLY A 93 -3.44 -8.79 42.51
N ILE A 94 -2.74 -9.33 41.51
CA ILE A 94 -2.42 -8.59 40.28
C ILE A 94 -3.61 -8.68 39.33
N THR A 95 -4.11 -7.52 38.88
CA THR A 95 -5.23 -7.44 37.93
C THR A 95 -4.72 -7.12 36.52
N ASP A 96 -5.54 -7.36 35.51
CA ASP A 96 -5.26 -6.98 34.13
C ASP A 96 -4.91 -5.48 34.02
N VAL A 97 -5.69 -4.63 34.70
CA VAL A 97 -5.45 -3.18 34.78
C VAL A 97 -4.07 -2.86 35.34
N HIS A 98 -3.61 -3.60 36.35
CA HIS A 98 -2.27 -3.42 36.91
C HIS A 98 -1.17 -3.74 35.90
N LEU A 99 -1.36 -4.77 35.06
CA LEU A 99 -0.41 -5.14 34.02
C LEU A 99 -0.36 -4.08 32.90
N VAL A 100 -1.51 -3.53 32.50
CA VAL A 100 -1.57 -2.39 31.56
C VAL A 100 -0.81 -1.18 32.14
N GLU A 101 -1.06 -0.83 33.41
CA GLU A 101 -0.39 0.27 34.08
C GLU A 101 1.13 0.06 34.18
N ALA A 102 1.59 -1.16 34.46
CA ALA A 102 3.01 -1.49 34.59
C ALA A 102 3.78 -1.30 33.27
N ILE A 103 3.14 -1.53 32.11
CA ILE A 103 3.76 -1.27 30.80
C ILE A 103 3.81 0.22 30.48
N LEU A 104 2.73 0.96 30.80
CA LEU A 104 2.64 2.40 30.53
C LEU A 104 3.52 3.24 31.46
N HIS A 105 3.59 2.84 32.74
CA HIS A 105 4.26 3.56 33.80
C HIS A 105 5.09 2.62 34.70
N PRO A 106 6.20 2.05 34.20
CA PRO A 106 6.97 1.06 34.93
C PRO A 106 7.50 1.55 36.29
N SER A 107 7.73 2.86 36.44
CA SER A 107 8.23 3.46 37.68
C SER A 107 7.13 3.80 38.71
N ARG A 108 5.84 3.65 38.36
CA ARG A 108 4.72 4.02 39.24
C ARG A 108 4.55 3.06 40.42
N SER A 109 4.80 1.77 40.19
CA SER A 109 4.74 0.73 41.22
C SER A 109 5.83 -0.32 40.96
N ILE A 110 6.90 -0.28 41.74
CA ILE A 110 8.01 -1.24 41.63
C ILE A 110 7.81 -2.36 42.64
N ARG A 111 7.82 -3.62 42.18
CA ARG A 111 7.67 -4.79 43.06
C ARG A 111 8.86 -4.87 44.03
N LYS A 112 8.57 -5.12 45.31
CA LYS A 112 9.59 -5.31 46.35
C LYS A 112 10.61 -6.37 45.92
N GLY A 113 11.90 -6.04 46.02
CA GLY A 113 13.01 -6.90 45.58
C GLY A 113 13.51 -6.63 44.16
N TYR A 114 12.80 -5.80 43.37
CA TYR A 114 13.22 -5.34 42.03
C TYR A 114 13.53 -3.82 42.01
N GLU A 115 13.66 -3.22 43.19
CA GLU A 115 14.02 -1.81 43.33
C GLU A 115 15.48 -1.58 42.93
N THR A 116 15.73 -0.53 42.14
CA THR A 116 17.10 -0.10 41.81
C THR A 116 17.78 0.39 43.08
N VAL A 117 18.89 -0.23 43.49
CA VAL A 117 19.68 0.20 44.65
C VAL A 117 20.84 1.05 44.16
N ARG A 118 20.99 2.23 44.77
CA ARG A 118 22.11 3.14 44.55
C ARG A 118 22.99 3.18 45.80
N LEU A 119 24.25 2.80 45.63
CA LEU A 119 25.29 2.80 46.65
C LEU A 119 26.30 3.90 46.31
N VAL A 120 26.63 4.72 47.31
CA VAL A 120 27.75 5.68 47.25
C VAL A 120 28.86 5.12 48.12
N THR A 121 30.04 4.91 47.55
CA THR A 121 31.20 4.42 48.31
C THR A 121 31.94 5.55 49.01
N HIS A 122 32.78 5.23 49.99
CA HIS A 122 33.65 6.21 50.66
C HIS A 122 34.61 6.95 49.69
N ASP A 123 34.92 6.33 48.56
CA ASP A 123 35.76 6.91 47.50
C ASP A 123 34.97 7.87 46.57
N GLY A 124 33.67 8.01 46.80
CA GLY A 124 32.77 8.86 46.02
C GLY A 124 32.21 8.20 44.76
N ASP A 125 32.47 6.91 44.54
CA ASP A 125 31.92 6.17 43.41
C ASP A 125 30.42 5.89 43.63
N ILE A 126 29.65 6.01 42.56
CA ILE A 126 28.22 5.74 42.57
C ILE A 126 27.98 4.46 41.78
N VAL A 127 27.55 3.42 42.48
CA VAL A 127 27.16 2.14 41.87
C VAL A 127 25.66 1.99 41.94
N SER A 128 25.02 1.74 40.81
CA SER A 128 23.58 1.55 40.70
C SER A 128 23.29 0.20 40.06
N GLY A 129 22.39 -0.58 40.65
CA GLY A 129 22.07 -1.92 40.15
C GLY A 129 20.94 -2.59 40.93
N MET A 130 20.53 -3.78 40.49
CA MET A 130 19.48 -4.55 41.16
C MET A 130 20.09 -5.39 42.26
N LEU A 131 19.50 -5.39 43.45
CA LEU A 131 20.00 -6.20 44.56
C LEU A 131 19.81 -7.70 44.27
N VAL A 132 20.90 -8.44 44.08
CA VAL A 132 20.84 -9.90 43.83
C VAL A 132 20.91 -10.66 45.14
N ARG A 133 21.88 -10.30 45.98
CA ARG A 133 22.13 -10.93 47.29
C ARG A 133 22.84 -9.97 48.21
N GLU A 134 22.55 -10.11 49.49
CA GLU A 134 23.15 -9.37 50.58
C GLU A 134 23.49 -10.35 51.70
N ASN A 135 24.73 -10.34 52.18
CA ASN A 135 25.13 -11.06 53.39
C ASN A 135 25.71 -10.06 54.41
N ASP A 136 26.30 -10.55 55.50
CA ASP A 136 26.81 -9.69 56.58
C ASP A 136 27.99 -8.81 56.14
N GLU A 137 28.68 -9.17 55.05
CA GLU A 137 29.96 -8.58 54.64
C GLU A 137 29.86 -7.80 53.31
N THR A 138 28.97 -8.22 52.41
CA THR A 138 28.91 -7.76 51.01
C THR A 138 27.49 -7.49 50.52
N ILE A 139 27.38 -6.51 49.63
CA ILE A 139 26.20 -6.23 48.82
C ILE A 139 26.56 -6.55 47.37
N VAL A 140 25.79 -7.43 46.74
CA VAL A 140 25.96 -7.79 45.33
C VAL A 140 24.82 -7.20 44.52
N LEU A 141 25.18 -6.28 43.62
CA LEU A 141 24.27 -5.66 42.67
C LEU A 141 24.49 -6.29 41.28
N ARG A 142 23.41 -6.45 40.52
CA ARG A 142 23.51 -6.76 39.08
C ARG A 142 23.57 -5.46 38.29
N ASP A 143 24.51 -5.39 37.36
CA ASP A 143 24.68 -4.23 36.49
C ASP A 143 23.48 -4.11 35.54
N ALA A 144 22.97 -2.88 35.37
CA ALA A 144 21.92 -2.57 34.41
C ALA A 144 22.43 -2.57 32.95
N ALA A 145 23.75 -2.44 32.73
CA ALA A 145 24.38 -2.40 31.41
C ALA A 145 24.86 -3.78 30.90
N ASP A 146 25.07 -4.74 31.81
CA ASP A 146 25.44 -6.12 31.49
C ASP A 146 24.72 -7.09 32.42
N LEU A 147 23.67 -7.73 31.87
CA LEU A 147 22.76 -8.62 32.59
C LEU A 147 23.44 -9.85 33.23
N GLN A 148 24.67 -10.14 32.83
CA GLN A 148 25.46 -11.27 33.33
C GLN A 148 26.54 -10.82 34.35
N SER A 149 26.70 -9.52 34.57
CA SER A 149 27.72 -8.96 35.46
C SER A 149 27.17 -8.70 36.87
N GLU A 150 27.84 -9.26 37.87
CA GLU A 150 27.60 -8.98 39.29
C GLU A 150 28.69 -8.05 39.84
N ILE A 151 28.28 -6.95 40.45
CA ILE A 151 29.14 -5.99 41.15
C ILE A 151 29.04 -6.27 42.64
N SER A 152 30.11 -6.80 43.23
CA SER A 152 30.20 -7.05 44.67
C SER A 152 30.91 -5.89 45.35
N ILE A 153 30.25 -5.25 46.31
CA ILE A 153 30.79 -4.16 47.14
C ILE A 153 30.76 -4.60 48.59
N LYS A 154 31.83 -4.33 49.35
CA LYS A 154 31.80 -4.61 50.79
C LYS A 154 31.00 -3.55 51.52
N LYS A 155 30.25 -3.95 52.54
CA LYS A 155 29.39 -3.01 53.29
C LYS A 155 30.16 -1.91 54.02
N ASP A 156 31.39 -2.19 54.42
CA ASP A 156 32.30 -1.23 55.06
C ASP A 156 32.84 -0.16 54.10
N GLU A 157 32.64 -0.33 52.79
CA GLU A 157 33.00 0.63 51.75
C GLU A 157 31.82 1.55 51.37
N VAL A 158 30.60 1.30 51.89
CA VAL A 158 29.37 2.02 51.54
C VAL A 158 29.08 3.16 52.52
N ASP A 159 29.01 4.39 52.01
CA ASP A 159 28.67 5.60 52.78
C ASP A 159 27.16 5.84 52.81
N VAL A 160 26.49 5.79 51.64
CA VAL A 160 25.05 6.03 51.51
C VAL A 160 24.39 4.95 50.65
N ARG A 161 23.28 4.40 51.17
CA ARG A 161 22.36 3.54 50.42
C ARG A 161 21.04 4.24 50.21
N SER A 162 20.55 4.25 48.98
CA SER A 162 19.20 4.70 48.65
C SER A 162 18.53 3.74 47.65
N SER A 163 17.22 3.56 47.79
CA SER A 163 16.41 2.92 46.75
C SER A 163 15.96 3.99 45.77
N GLY A 164 16.17 3.76 44.48
CA GLY A 164 15.69 4.62 43.41
C GLY A 164 14.19 4.47 43.21
N SER A 165 13.53 5.56 42.85
CA SER A 165 12.12 5.57 42.42
C SER A 165 11.95 5.25 40.93
N THR A 166 13.02 4.82 40.26
CA THR A 166 13.04 4.54 38.83
C THR A 166 13.21 3.04 38.60
N SER A 167 12.29 2.46 37.84
CA SER A 167 12.33 1.06 37.46
C SER A 167 13.50 0.76 36.51
N MET A 168 13.97 -0.48 36.51
CA MET A 168 14.88 -0.97 35.47
C MET A 168 14.16 -1.32 34.16
N MET A 169 12.85 -1.55 34.22
CA MET A 169 12.01 -1.63 33.03
C MET A 169 11.97 -0.25 32.37
N PRO A 170 12.35 -0.12 31.09
CA PRO A 170 12.45 1.18 30.42
C PRO A 170 11.11 1.91 30.36
N GLU A 171 11.12 3.24 30.53
CA GLU A 171 9.98 4.09 30.19
C GLU A 171 9.76 4.11 28.66
N GLY A 172 8.51 4.32 28.22
CA GLY A 172 8.19 4.51 26.81
C GLY A 172 8.16 3.23 25.95
N LEU A 173 7.98 2.05 26.57
CA LEU A 173 7.91 0.76 25.85
C LEU A 173 6.78 0.72 24.80
N THR A 174 5.69 1.45 25.02
CA THR A 174 4.60 1.54 24.04
C THR A 174 5.01 2.15 22.72
N ALA A 175 6.09 2.94 22.68
CA ALA A 175 6.65 3.49 21.43
C ALA A 175 7.41 2.45 20.60
N THR A 176 7.67 1.25 21.15
CA THR A 176 8.34 0.15 20.45
C THR A 176 7.37 -0.74 19.68
N PHE A 177 6.06 -0.60 19.90
CA PHE A 177 5.03 -1.34 19.18
C PHE A 177 4.66 -0.62 17.89
N THR A 178 4.43 -1.39 16.83
CA THR A 178 4.12 -0.87 15.51
C THR A 178 2.69 -0.33 15.42
N ASN A 179 1.76 -0.91 16.19
CA ASN A 179 0.34 -0.56 16.17
C ASN A 179 -0.37 -1.02 17.45
N GLN A 180 -1.65 -0.65 17.57
CA GLN A 180 -2.53 -1.02 18.68
C GLN A 180 -2.68 -2.54 18.87
N LYS A 181 -2.73 -3.31 17.78
CA LYS A 181 -2.92 -4.76 17.83
C LYS A 181 -1.77 -5.43 18.60
N GLU A 182 -0.52 -5.08 18.31
CA GLU A 182 0.64 -5.65 19.02
C GLU A 182 0.57 -5.43 20.54
N LEU A 183 0.08 -4.27 20.99
CA LEU A 183 -0.12 -4.00 22.41
C LEU A 183 -1.22 -4.91 23.01
N LEU A 184 -2.38 -5.01 22.34
CA LEU A 184 -3.49 -5.83 22.82
C LEU A 184 -3.15 -7.32 22.84
N ASP A 185 -2.44 -7.80 21.82
CA ASP A 185 -1.93 -9.18 21.76
C ASP A 185 -0.95 -9.45 22.90
N LEU A 186 0.04 -8.55 23.11
CA LEU A 186 1.00 -8.67 24.22
C LEU A 186 0.27 -8.72 25.56
N LEU A 187 -0.70 -7.83 25.80
CA LEU A 187 -1.49 -7.81 27.02
C LEU A 187 -2.26 -9.13 27.21
N SER A 188 -2.91 -9.65 26.16
CA SER A 188 -3.58 -10.95 26.18
C SER A 188 -2.62 -12.09 26.54
N TYR A 189 -1.41 -12.10 25.97
CA TYR A 189 -0.37 -13.07 26.33
C TYR A 189 -0.02 -12.98 27.82
N LEU A 190 0.21 -11.76 28.33
CA LEU A 190 0.53 -11.54 29.74
C LEU A 190 -0.59 -12.00 30.67
N PHE A 191 -1.85 -11.75 30.30
CA PHE A 191 -3.01 -12.21 31.05
C PHE A 191 -3.08 -13.74 31.07
N ALA A 192 -2.90 -14.37 29.91
CA ALA A 192 -2.94 -15.82 29.76
C ALA A 192 -1.86 -16.53 30.60
N ILE A 193 -0.61 -16.02 30.59
CA ILE A 193 0.46 -16.63 31.39
C ILE A 193 0.34 -16.32 32.88
N HIS A 194 -0.26 -15.19 33.25
CA HIS A 194 -0.51 -14.87 34.66
C HIS A 194 -1.53 -15.83 35.28
N GLU A 195 -2.62 -16.13 34.55
CA GLU A 195 -3.68 -17.04 34.99
C GLU A 195 -3.29 -18.52 34.88
N GLY A 196 -2.71 -18.91 33.74
CA GLY A 196 -2.35 -20.30 33.45
C GLY A 196 -0.97 -20.72 33.95
N GLY A 197 -0.22 -19.78 34.53
CA GLY A 197 1.10 -20.00 35.11
C GLY A 197 2.14 -20.53 34.12
N SER A 198 3.17 -21.20 34.64
CA SER A 198 4.31 -21.67 33.86
C SER A 198 3.93 -22.72 32.79
N THR A 199 2.83 -23.46 32.99
CA THR A 199 2.28 -24.38 31.97
C THR A 199 1.85 -23.60 30.73
N ARG A 200 1.03 -22.56 30.92
CA ARG A 200 0.53 -21.75 29.80
C ARG A 200 1.63 -20.96 29.10
N ALA A 201 2.60 -20.47 29.86
CA ALA A 201 3.80 -19.83 29.30
C ALA A 201 4.60 -20.79 28.40
N THR A 202 4.71 -22.07 28.77
CA THR A 202 5.39 -23.08 27.96
C THR A 202 4.60 -23.42 26.70
N GLU A 203 3.27 -23.52 26.79
CA GLU A 203 2.39 -23.79 25.64
C GLU A 203 2.42 -22.69 24.58
N LEU A 204 2.47 -21.43 25.01
CA LEU A 204 2.42 -20.26 24.12
C LEU A 204 3.80 -19.83 23.62
N LYS A 205 4.89 -20.42 24.13
CA LYS A 205 6.24 -20.04 23.74
C LYS A 205 6.46 -20.31 22.25
N PRO A 206 6.82 -19.30 21.44
CA PRO A 206 7.06 -19.49 20.02
C PRO A 206 8.22 -20.47 19.77
N SER A 207 8.14 -21.23 18.68
CA SER A 207 9.22 -22.10 18.27
C SER A 207 10.44 -21.27 17.81
N PRO A 208 11.67 -21.82 17.86
CA PRO A 208 12.85 -21.15 17.34
C PRO A 208 12.68 -20.70 15.88
N GLU A 209 11.99 -21.49 15.06
CA GLU A 209 11.70 -21.16 13.65
C GLU A 209 10.80 -19.93 13.53
N GLN A 210 9.82 -19.75 14.42
CA GLN A 210 8.94 -18.57 14.44
C GLN A 210 9.66 -17.30 14.90
N LEU A 211 10.77 -17.44 15.64
CA LEU A 211 11.61 -16.34 16.12
C LEU A 211 12.76 -16.00 15.15
N THR A 212 13.10 -16.90 14.23
CA THR A 212 14.05 -16.64 13.15
C THR A 212 13.32 -15.98 11.97
N SER A 213 13.54 -14.69 11.73
CA SER A 213 13.04 -14.01 10.53
C SER A 213 13.57 -14.68 9.26
N ASN A 214 12.75 -14.77 8.20
CA ASN A 214 13.11 -15.23 6.84
C ASN A 214 14.59 -14.98 6.52
N ASP A 215 15.36 -16.05 6.28
CA ASP A 215 16.81 -16.00 6.10
C ASP A 215 17.20 -15.38 4.74
N ASP A 216 17.02 -14.06 4.65
CA ASP A 216 17.46 -13.21 3.55
C ASP A 216 18.98 -13.00 3.52
N LEU A 217 19.74 -13.73 4.35
CA LEU A 217 21.20 -13.68 4.45
C LEU A 217 21.89 -14.70 3.55
N SER A 218 21.15 -15.68 3.03
CA SER A 218 21.70 -16.76 2.23
C SER A 218 22.03 -16.31 0.79
N ASN A 219 23.24 -16.67 0.32
CA ASN A 219 23.69 -16.48 -1.07
C ASN A 219 23.65 -15.02 -1.60
N LEU A 220 24.00 -14.02 -0.75
CA LEU A 220 24.07 -12.60 -1.12
C LEU A 220 25.44 -12.19 -1.69
N ASN A 221 25.44 -11.37 -2.74
CA ASN A 221 26.65 -10.71 -3.25
C ASN A 221 26.99 -9.44 -2.45
N HIS A 222 27.53 -9.62 -1.24
CA HIS A 222 27.88 -8.52 -0.34
C HIS A 222 28.84 -7.52 -0.99
N ALA A 223 29.83 -8.01 -1.75
CA ALA A 223 30.84 -7.18 -2.39
C ALA A 223 30.22 -6.17 -3.39
N ASN A 224 29.28 -6.61 -4.22
CA ASN A 224 28.64 -5.75 -5.21
C ASN A 224 27.75 -4.67 -4.57
N ILE A 225 27.00 -5.06 -3.53
CA ILE A 225 26.12 -4.15 -2.79
C ILE A 225 26.96 -3.05 -2.11
N ILE A 226 28.04 -3.43 -1.40
CA ILE A 226 28.92 -2.48 -0.72
C ILE A 226 29.58 -1.53 -1.73
N ARG A 227 30.08 -2.02 -2.88
CA ARG A 227 30.64 -1.16 -3.94
C ARG A 227 29.66 -0.10 -4.43
N THR A 228 28.39 -0.48 -4.60
CA THR A 228 27.34 0.41 -5.08
C THR A 228 27.03 1.52 -4.06
N ILE A 229 27.10 1.19 -2.77
CA ILE A 229 26.76 2.13 -1.68
C ILE A 229 27.92 3.08 -1.39
N GLU A 230 29.15 2.58 -1.38
CA GLU A 230 30.36 3.39 -1.19
C GLU A 230 30.59 4.41 -2.32
N SER A 231 30.02 4.17 -3.51
CA SER A 231 30.10 5.07 -4.68
C SER A 231 28.90 6.04 -4.83
N GLY A 232 27.86 5.92 -3.99
CA GLY A 232 26.57 6.59 -4.16
C GLY A 232 26.26 7.75 -3.20
N LYS A 233 25.04 8.28 -3.27
CA LYS A 233 24.52 9.32 -2.35
C LYS A 233 23.82 8.65 -1.16
N LEU A 234 24.28 8.95 0.07
CA LEU A 234 23.82 8.36 1.33
C LEU A 234 22.42 8.79 1.81
N LYS A 235 21.56 9.30 0.91
CA LYS A 235 20.25 9.87 1.26
C LYS A 235 19.28 8.81 1.80
N ARG A 236 19.23 7.62 1.20
CA ARG A 236 18.36 6.51 1.67
C ARG A 236 18.83 6.00 3.04
N GLY A 237 20.13 5.72 3.19
CA GLY A 237 20.73 5.34 4.46
C GLY A 237 20.47 6.35 5.59
N ARG A 238 20.52 7.66 5.28
CA ARG A 238 20.14 8.71 6.23
C ARG A 238 18.67 8.62 6.66
N LYS A 239 17.74 8.48 5.72
CA LYS A 239 16.30 8.35 6.02
C LYS A 239 16.04 7.13 6.91
N ILE A 240 16.66 6.01 6.61
CA ILE A 240 16.53 4.77 7.41
C ILE A 240 17.08 5.00 8.83
N TYR A 241 18.25 5.63 8.96
CA TYR A 241 18.81 5.96 10.27
C TYR A 241 17.88 6.86 11.10
N GLU A 242 17.40 7.95 10.49
CA GLU A 242 16.50 8.91 11.11
C GLU A 242 15.16 8.28 11.52
N ALA A 243 14.65 7.32 10.73
CA ALA A 243 13.40 6.63 11.02
C ALA A 243 13.53 5.55 12.10
N SER A 244 14.60 4.76 12.10
CA SER A 244 14.63 3.48 12.84
C SER A 244 15.79 3.34 13.82
N CYS A 245 16.83 4.18 13.74
CA CYS A 245 18.03 4.04 14.58
C CYS A 245 18.20 5.19 15.59
N VAL A 246 17.68 6.38 15.28
CA VAL A 246 17.87 7.60 16.07
C VAL A 246 17.31 7.48 17.48
N GLN A 247 16.18 6.79 17.67
CA GLN A 247 15.55 6.64 18.99
C GLN A 247 16.47 5.98 20.02
N CYS A 248 17.35 5.08 19.58
CA CYS A 248 18.29 4.38 20.46
C CYS A 248 19.68 5.04 20.47
N HIS A 249 20.18 5.43 19.29
CA HIS A 249 21.57 5.88 19.09
C HIS A 249 21.76 7.41 19.09
N GLY A 250 20.66 8.18 19.19
CA GLY A 250 20.67 9.63 19.13
C GLY A 250 20.82 10.18 17.71
N ILE A 251 20.31 11.38 17.47
CA ILE A 251 20.33 12.02 16.13
C ILE A 251 21.75 12.31 15.62
N ASP A 252 22.69 12.49 16.54
CA ASP A 252 24.10 12.77 16.25
C ASP A 252 24.98 11.51 16.17
N GLY A 253 24.40 10.34 16.43
CA GLY A 253 25.08 9.05 16.51
C GLY A 253 26.17 8.94 17.58
N ASN A 254 26.26 9.91 18.48
CA ASN A 254 27.33 10.04 19.47
C ASN A 254 26.82 10.22 20.90
N THR A 255 25.56 10.60 21.04
CA THR A 255 24.88 10.81 22.31
C THR A 255 23.67 9.86 22.37
N PRO A 256 23.91 8.56 22.62
CA PRO A 256 22.85 7.56 22.60
C PRO A 256 21.80 7.83 23.68
N SER A 257 20.53 7.65 23.32
CA SER A 257 19.38 7.80 24.23
C SER A 257 19.21 6.57 25.13
N LEU A 258 19.68 5.40 24.67
CA LEU A 258 19.77 4.20 25.51
C LEU A 258 21.17 4.08 26.12
N PRO A 259 21.30 3.88 27.45
CA PRO A 259 22.60 3.70 28.11
C PRO A 259 23.43 2.54 27.56
N THR A 260 22.77 1.55 26.98
CA THR A 260 23.35 0.32 26.42
C THR A 260 23.74 0.46 24.95
N ALA A 261 23.24 1.50 24.26
CA ALA A 261 23.60 1.79 22.87
C ALA A 261 24.98 2.46 22.78
N ARG A 262 25.73 2.14 21.73
CA ARG A 262 27.09 2.66 21.54
C ARG A 262 27.10 3.96 20.73
N ALA A 263 28.01 4.85 21.12
CA ALA A 263 28.30 6.08 20.40
C ALA A 263 29.20 5.78 19.19
N PHE A 264 28.63 5.80 17.98
CA PHE A 264 29.30 5.41 16.74
C PHE A 264 30.57 6.20 16.44
N GLY A 265 30.67 7.48 16.82
CA GLY A 265 31.88 8.26 16.53
C GLY A 265 32.96 8.21 17.60
N LYS A 266 32.71 7.60 18.77
CA LYS A 266 33.61 7.69 19.95
C LYS A 266 33.98 6.35 20.57
N GLN A 267 33.10 5.34 20.48
CA GLN A 267 33.25 4.07 21.19
C GLN A 267 33.57 2.93 20.23
N LYS A 268 34.32 1.95 20.74
CA LYS A 268 34.63 0.70 20.05
C LYS A 268 33.35 -0.11 19.82
N LEU A 269 33.11 -0.59 18.60
CA LEU A 269 31.95 -1.45 18.32
C LEU A 269 32.25 -2.89 18.75
N LYS A 270 31.43 -3.43 19.65
CA LYS A 270 31.64 -4.75 20.28
C LYS A 270 31.59 -5.92 19.30
N PHE A 271 30.82 -5.77 18.21
CA PHE A 271 30.53 -6.85 17.25
C PHE A 271 31.16 -6.59 15.86
N GLY A 272 32.21 -5.77 15.81
CA GLY A 272 32.88 -5.40 14.56
C GLY A 272 32.38 -4.07 13.99
N ALA A 273 33.28 -3.39 13.27
CA ALA A 273 33.04 -2.06 12.71
C ALA A 273 33.02 -2.05 11.17
N ASP A 274 33.43 -3.14 10.51
CA ASP A 274 33.39 -3.27 9.05
C ASP A 274 31.95 -3.44 8.54
N PRO A 275 31.68 -3.11 7.25
CA PRO A 275 30.33 -3.16 6.71
C PRO A 275 29.61 -4.49 6.90
N TYR A 276 30.30 -5.61 6.70
CA TYR A 276 29.73 -6.95 6.80
C TYR A 276 29.42 -7.33 8.24
N SER A 277 30.30 -7.06 9.21
CA SER A 277 30.01 -7.35 10.62
C SER A 277 28.87 -6.46 11.18
N MET A 278 28.81 -5.20 10.75
CA MET A 278 27.68 -4.33 11.08
C MET A 278 26.38 -4.85 10.44
N PHE A 279 26.45 -5.35 9.20
CA PHE A 279 25.32 -5.99 8.54
C PHE A 279 24.83 -7.19 9.33
N MET A 280 25.73 -8.10 9.75
CA MET A 280 25.36 -9.25 10.58
C MET A 280 24.74 -8.85 11.92
N THR A 281 25.19 -7.75 12.51
CA THR A 281 24.60 -7.18 13.75
C THR A 281 23.17 -6.69 13.53
N LEU A 282 22.92 -5.94 12.45
CA LEU A 282 21.57 -5.54 12.07
C LEU A 282 20.69 -6.74 11.72
N SER A 283 21.26 -7.73 11.05
CA SER A 283 20.51 -8.87 10.54
C SER A 283 20.10 -9.89 11.60
N ARG A 284 20.94 -10.11 12.62
CA ARG A 284 20.69 -11.13 13.65
C ARG A 284 20.31 -10.56 15.01
N GLY A 285 20.49 -9.25 15.20
CA GLY A 285 20.52 -8.65 16.53
C GLY A 285 21.75 -9.12 17.32
N ASN A 286 22.15 -8.36 18.33
CA ASN A 286 23.24 -8.74 19.24
C ASN A 286 23.13 -7.95 20.56
N GLY A 287 23.25 -8.64 21.70
CA GLY A 287 23.07 -8.03 23.01
C GLY A 287 21.62 -7.59 23.23
N LEU A 288 21.41 -6.31 23.57
CA LEU A 288 20.09 -5.70 23.74
C LEU A 288 19.57 -5.02 22.45
N MET A 289 20.30 -5.15 21.33
CA MET A 289 19.88 -4.65 20.03
C MET A 289 19.15 -5.75 19.27
N ALA A 290 17.84 -5.57 19.03
CA ALA A 290 17.04 -6.47 18.22
C ALA A 290 17.48 -6.48 16.75
N ALA A 291 17.17 -7.57 16.04
CA ALA A 291 17.37 -7.65 14.60
C ALA A 291 16.47 -6.67 13.85
N THR A 292 16.99 -5.98 12.83
CA THR A 292 16.23 -5.12 11.92
C THR A 292 15.75 -5.93 10.72
N SER A 293 14.97 -6.98 10.95
CA SER A 293 14.48 -7.91 9.92
C SER A 293 13.49 -7.30 8.92
N ALA A 294 12.92 -6.13 9.25
CA ALA A 294 12.06 -5.36 8.35
C ALA A 294 12.82 -4.68 7.20
N LEU A 295 14.15 -4.55 7.30
CA LEU A 295 14.99 -3.93 6.27
C LEU A 295 15.53 -5.01 5.32
N SER A 296 15.42 -4.77 4.02
CA SER A 296 16.05 -5.63 3.02
C SER A 296 17.58 -5.66 3.19
N PRO A 297 18.29 -6.64 2.62
CA PRO A 297 19.75 -6.70 2.72
C PRO A 297 20.45 -5.42 2.24
N ARG A 298 19.94 -4.85 1.14
CA ARG A 298 20.45 -3.60 0.57
C ARG A 298 20.23 -2.42 1.52
N GLU A 299 19.06 -2.30 2.12
CA GLU A 299 18.73 -1.19 3.03
C GLU A 299 19.58 -1.21 4.29
N ARG A 300 19.86 -2.41 4.83
CA ARG A 300 20.82 -2.59 5.94
C ARG A 300 22.20 -2.06 5.57
N TYR A 301 22.71 -2.38 4.37
CA TYR A 301 23.97 -1.80 3.92
C TYR A 301 23.90 -0.28 3.66
N GLU A 302 22.76 0.24 3.19
CA GLU A 302 22.59 1.68 2.95
C GLU A 302 22.67 2.48 4.27
N VAL A 303 22.02 2.02 5.33
CA VAL A 303 22.12 2.66 6.66
C VAL A 303 23.52 2.51 7.26
N ILE A 304 24.17 1.36 7.08
CA ILE A 304 25.56 1.14 7.49
C ILE A 304 26.51 2.10 6.78
N GLY A 305 26.35 2.26 5.47
CA GLY A 305 27.12 3.20 4.66
C GLY A 305 26.98 4.63 5.18
N PHE A 306 25.75 5.04 5.54
CA PHE A 306 25.51 6.34 6.15
C PHE A 306 26.18 6.48 7.52
N ILE A 307 25.98 5.53 8.45
CA ILE A 307 26.59 5.56 9.80
C ILE A 307 28.12 5.67 9.70
N ARG A 308 28.72 4.82 8.86
CA ARG A 308 30.16 4.78 8.67
C ARG A 308 30.70 6.09 8.11
N HIS A 309 30.06 6.65 7.09
CA HIS A 309 30.49 7.91 6.49
C HIS A 309 30.24 9.13 7.39
N ARG A 310 29.07 9.19 8.04
CA ARG A 310 28.63 10.39 8.76
C ARG A 310 29.20 10.48 10.16
N PHE A 311 29.31 9.35 10.86
CA PHE A 311 29.66 9.32 12.28
C PHE A 311 31.04 8.69 12.54
N MET A 312 31.44 7.68 11.77
CA MET A 312 32.68 6.93 12.08
C MET A 312 33.91 7.48 11.36
N LYS A 313 33.82 7.80 10.07
CA LYS A 313 34.95 8.13 9.18
C LYS A 313 35.91 9.19 9.71
N ALA A 314 35.41 10.17 10.47
CA ALA A 314 36.22 11.27 10.97
C ALA A 314 36.80 11.04 12.38
N SER A 315 36.22 10.14 13.18
CA SER A 315 36.47 10.13 14.63
C SER A 315 36.48 8.75 15.30
N ASN A 316 35.93 7.71 14.69
CA ASN A 316 35.92 6.39 15.31
C ASN A 316 37.27 5.67 15.07
N PRO A 317 37.91 5.13 16.13
CA PRO A 317 39.21 4.46 16.02
C PRO A 317 39.20 3.12 15.26
N ASP A 318 38.03 2.49 15.08
CA ASP A 318 37.88 1.22 14.34
C ASP A 318 37.40 1.44 12.89
N TYR A 319 37.32 2.68 12.40
CA TYR A 319 36.94 2.93 11.00
C TYR A 319 38.07 2.54 10.05
N GLU A 320 37.79 1.58 9.16
CA GLU A 320 38.66 1.22 8.04
C GLU A 320 37.93 1.46 6.69
N PRO A 321 38.61 2.00 5.66
CA PRO A 321 38.01 2.15 4.34
C PRO A 321 37.78 0.79 3.66
N VAL A 322 36.74 0.70 2.83
CA VAL A 322 36.47 -0.50 2.02
C VAL A 322 37.54 -0.63 0.92
N THR A 323 38.25 -1.75 0.90
CA THR A 323 39.29 -2.05 -0.10
C THR A 323 38.85 -3.18 -1.05
N ASP A 324 39.47 -3.29 -2.22
CA ASP A 324 39.23 -4.42 -3.13
C ASP A 324 39.59 -5.78 -2.50
N GLU A 325 40.61 -5.80 -1.63
CA GLU A 325 41.01 -6.99 -0.87
C GLU A 325 39.94 -7.39 0.15
N TYR A 326 39.32 -6.44 0.85
CA TYR A 326 38.17 -6.68 1.72
C TYR A 326 36.97 -7.20 0.91
N LEU A 327 36.66 -6.55 -0.20
CA LEU A 327 35.53 -6.98 -1.05
C LEU A 327 35.72 -8.39 -1.62
N ALA A 328 36.96 -8.78 -1.90
CA ALA A 328 37.31 -10.13 -2.34
C ALA A 328 37.24 -11.19 -1.22
N SER A 329 37.31 -10.79 0.06
CA SER A 329 37.23 -11.70 1.20
C SER A 329 35.79 -11.99 1.65
N LEU A 330 34.80 -11.25 1.14
CA LEU A 330 33.39 -11.42 1.47
C LEU A 330 32.79 -12.69 0.84
N PRO A 331 31.75 -13.29 1.46
CA PRO A 331 31.06 -14.43 0.90
C PRO A 331 30.53 -14.14 -0.53
N PRO A 332 30.73 -15.06 -1.49
CA PRO A 332 30.16 -14.91 -2.82
C PRO A 332 28.65 -15.17 -2.80
N GLY A 333 27.92 -14.57 -3.74
CA GLY A 333 26.50 -14.87 -3.92
C GLY A 333 25.86 -14.17 -5.12
N THR A 334 24.53 -14.20 -5.17
CA THR A 334 23.69 -13.49 -6.16
C THR A 334 23.26 -12.13 -5.63
N ASP A 335 22.87 -11.20 -6.52
CA ASP A 335 22.47 -9.85 -6.12
C ASP A 335 21.20 -9.82 -5.24
N MET A 336 20.41 -10.90 -5.22
CA MET A 336 19.12 -10.99 -4.51
C MET A 336 19.05 -12.09 -3.44
N GLY A 337 20.13 -12.85 -3.20
CA GLY A 337 20.11 -13.99 -2.27
C GLY A 337 19.35 -15.21 -2.79
N GLU A 338 19.36 -16.31 -2.01
CA GLU A 338 18.42 -17.41 -2.16
C GLU A 338 17.11 -17.04 -1.47
N PHE A 339 16.33 -16.17 -2.11
CA PHE A 339 14.94 -15.99 -1.73
C PHE A 339 14.24 -17.34 -1.84
N LYS A 340 13.87 -17.96 -0.72
CA LYS A 340 12.92 -19.07 -0.73
C LYS A 340 11.58 -18.48 -1.12
N PRO A 341 11.04 -18.81 -2.31
CA PRO A 341 9.75 -18.30 -2.71
C PRO A 341 8.72 -18.72 -1.67
N ALA A 342 7.86 -17.79 -1.28
CA ALA A 342 6.58 -18.18 -0.71
C ALA A 342 5.93 -19.23 -1.62
N PRO A 343 5.21 -20.22 -1.06
CA PRO A 343 4.50 -21.21 -1.87
C PRO A 343 3.66 -20.51 -2.94
N ASP A 344 3.52 -21.16 -4.10
CA ASP A 344 2.65 -20.64 -5.16
C ASP A 344 1.24 -20.48 -4.58
N ARG A 345 0.66 -19.28 -4.75
CA ARG A 345 -0.74 -19.03 -4.40
C ARG A 345 -1.64 -19.73 -5.39
N ASP A 346 -2.82 -20.11 -4.91
CA ASP A 346 -3.86 -20.64 -5.76
C ASP A 346 -4.57 -19.47 -6.47
N TYR A 347 -4.49 -19.45 -7.80
CA TYR A 347 -5.14 -18.46 -8.66
C TYR A 347 -6.53 -18.90 -9.13
N GLY A 348 -6.96 -20.12 -8.78
CA GLY A 348 -8.00 -20.85 -9.50
C GLY A 348 -7.43 -21.57 -10.73
N PRO A 349 -8.30 -22.14 -11.60
CA PRO A 349 -7.88 -22.89 -12.77
C PRO A 349 -7.33 -22.00 -13.91
N ALA A 350 -7.49 -20.68 -13.80
CA ALA A 350 -7.00 -19.72 -14.79
C ALA A 350 -6.46 -18.44 -14.15
N LEU A 351 -5.48 -17.81 -14.82
CA LEU A 351 -4.96 -16.49 -14.48
C LEU A 351 -4.96 -15.61 -15.73
N ALA A 352 -5.66 -14.48 -15.64
CA ALA A 352 -5.60 -13.39 -16.59
C ALA A 352 -4.35 -12.55 -16.32
N SER A 353 -3.49 -12.39 -17.34
CA SER A 353 -2.27 -11.60 -17.27
C SER A 353 -1.74 -11.28 -18.66
N GLN A 354 -0.66 -10.51 -18.76
CA GLN A 354 0.22 -10.59 -19.93
C GLN A 354 0.98 -11.93 -19.95
N LEU A 355 1.48 -12.32 -21.12
CA LEU A 355 2.45 -13.41 -21.27
C LEU A 355 3.74 -12.83 -21.86
N GLY A 356 4.75 -12.64 -21.00
CA GLY A 356 5.95 -11.89 -21.36
C GLY A 356 5.63 -10.46 -21.82
N ARG A 357 6.25 -10.05 -22.93
CA ARG A 357 5.99 -8.77 -23.63
C ARG A 357 5.23 -8.95 -24.95
N ASP A 358 5.00 -10.19 -25.35
CA ASP A 358 4.49 -10.50 -26.69
C ASP A 358 2.96 -10.51 -26.71
N VAL A 359 2.32 -10.88 -25.58
CA VAL A 359 0.86 -10.92 -25.44
C VAL A 359 0.44 -10.08 -24.24
N ASN A 360 -0.34 -9.04 -24.50
CA ASN A 360 -0.75 -8.04 -23.51
C ASN A 360 -2.01 -8.42 -22.72
N SER A 361 -2.87 -9.28 -23.25
CA SER A 361 -4.06 -9.79 -22.56
C SER A 361 -4.19 -11.28 -22.86
N ALA A 362 -3.84 -12.10 -21.89
CA ALA A 362 -3.88 -13.55 -22.00
C ALA A 362 -4.65 -14.18 -20.84
N LEU A 363 -5.38 -15.25 -21.13
CA LEU A 363 -5.91 -16.16 -20.12
C LEU A 363 -5.11 -17.45 -20.15
N THR A 364 -4.35 -17.70 -19.08
CA THR A 364 -3.57 -18.93 -18.94
C THR A 364 -4.34 -19.91 -18.07
N ILE A 365 -4.59 -21.11 -18.60
CA ILE A 365 -5.42 -22.15 -17.99
C ILE A 365 -4.54 -23.35 -17.64
N GLN A 366 -4.62 -23.79 -16.39
CA GLN A 366 -3.99 -25.01 -15.92
C GLN A 366 -4.84 -26.22 -16.34
N LEU A 367 -4.27 -27.12 -17.14
CA LEU A 367 -4.86 -28.42 -17.46
C LEU A 367 -4.19 -29.51 -16.61
N THR A 368 -4.67 -30.75 -16.68
CA THR A 368 -4.13 -31.87 -15.87
C THR A 368 -2.63 -32.11 -16.09
N ASN A 369 -2.17 -32.11 -17.35
CA ASN A 369 -0.78 -32.44 -17.70
C ASN A 369 0.01 -31.25 -18.27
N GLN A 370 -0.70 -30.21 -18.71
CA GLN A 370 -0.19 -29.14 -19.56
C GLN A 370 -0.80 -27.81 -19.13
N THR A 371 -0.23 -26.72 -19.62
CA THR A 371 -0.77 -25.37 -19.42
C THR A 371 -0.94 -24.75 -20.80
N ILE A 372 -2.11 -24.16 -21.04
CA ILE A 372 -2.45 -23.48 -22.30
C ILE A 372 -2.76 -22.03 -22.01
N SER A 373 -2.36 -21.13 -22.91
CA SER A 373 -2.62 -19.71 -22.81
C SER A 373 -3.25 -19.21 -24.10
N TYR A 374 -4.33 -18.44 -23.98
CA TYR A 374 -5.04 -17.81 -25.10
C TYR A 374 -4.80 -16.31 -25.05
N ASP A 375 -4.54 -15.70 -26.20
CA ASP A 375 -4.62 -14.25 -26.37
C ASP A 375 -6.10 -13.86 -26.45
N LEU A 376 -6.60 -13.11 -25.47
CA LEU A 376 -8.02 -12.76 -25.37
C LEU A 376 -8.46 -11.73 -26.41
N HIS A 377 -7.52 -11.08 -27.09
CA HIS A 377 -7.83 -10.12 -28.15
C HIS A 377 -7.99 -10.76 -29.52
N THR A 378 -7.49 -11.99 -29.70
CA THR A 378 -7.53 -12.73 -30.97
C THR A 378 -8.17 -14.12 -30.84
N MET A 379 -8.31 -14.62 -29.61
CA MET A 379 -8.62 -16.02 -29.27
C MET A 379 -7.67 -17.04 -29.92
N ASP A 380 -6.51 -16.59 -30.38
CA ASP A 380 -5.43 -17.48 -30.79
C ASP A 380 -4.74 -18.07 -29.55
N GLN A 381 -4.22 -19.29 -29.68
CA GLN A 381 -3.37 -19.83 -28.62
C GLN A 381 -2.03 -19.09 -28.59
N ALA A 382 -1.82 -18.33 -27.52
CA ALA A 382 -0.58 -17.62 -27.24
C ALA A 382 0.60 -18.57 -26.97
N ALA A 383 0.37 -19.61 -26.17
CA ALA A 383 1.39 -20.61 -25.86
C ALA A 383 0.78 -21.89 -25.25
N ILE A 384 1.58 -22.96 -25.29
CA ILE A 384 1.29 -24.22 -24.61
C ILE A 384 2.59 -24.87 -24.14
N TRP A 385 2.61 -25.38 -22.91
CA TRP A 385 3.79 -26.00 -22.31
C TRP A 385 3.45 -27.09 -21.29
N SER A 386 4.43 -27.92 -20.94
CA SER A 386 4.37 -28.89 -19.84
C SER A 386 5.41 -28.58 -18.76
N GLY A 387 5.15 -28.98 -17.52
CA GLY A 387 6.08 -28.78 -16.39
C GLY A 387 5.77 -27.58 -15.49
N GLY A 388 4.49 -27.24 -15.33
CA GLY A 388 4.00 -26.24 -14.37
C GLY A 388 3.12 -25.16 -15.01
N PHE A 389 2.56 -24.29 -14.17
CA PHE A 389 1.73 -23.15 -14.58
C PHE A 389 2.62 -21.99 -15.11
N LEU A 390 2.54 -20.81 -14.50
CA LEU A 390 3.37 -19.65 -14.80
C LEU A 390 4.51 -19.51 -13.78
N ASP A 391 5.66 -19.02 -14.23
CA ASP A 391 6.66 -18.41 -13.36
C ASP A 391 6.30 -16.94 -13.15
N VAL A 392 6.02 -16.61 -11.89
CA VAL A 392 5.57 -15.31 -11.42
C VAL A 392 6.51 -14.75 -10.35
N ASP A 393 7.68 -15.37 -10.15
CA ASP A 393 8.58 -15.07 -9.02
C ASP A 393 9.12 -13.64 -9.03
N GLN A 394 9.16 -13.01 -10.20
CA GLN A 394 9.61 -11.63 -10.38
C GLN A 394 8.45 -10.61 -10.48
N THR A 395 7.20 -11.06 -10.34
CA THR A 395 6.00 -10.24 -10.52
C THR A 395 5.42 -9.76 -9.18
N GLN A 396 4.38 -8.93 -9.26
CA GLN A 396 3.65 -8.42 -8.08
C GLN A 396 2.90 -9.50 -7.31
N HIS A 397 2.76 -10.71 -7.88
CA HIS A 397 2.16 -11.84 -7.17
C HIS A 397 3.05 -12.40 -6.05
N LYS A 398 4.37 -12.17 -6.09
CA LYS A 398 5.32 -12.65 -5.06
C LYS A 398 6.22 -11.60 -4.45
N ARG A 399 6.32 -10.41 -5.05
CA ARG A 399 7.19 -9.31 -4.60
C ARG A 399 6.39 -8.05 -4.38
N GLY A 400 6.71 -7.30 -3.32
CA GLY A 400 6.05 -6.00 -3.05
C GLY A 400 6.30 -4.98 -4.16
N ARG A 401 7.46 -5.11 -4.83
CA ARG A 401 7.80 -4.42 -6.08
C ARG A 401 8.33 -5.41 -7.11
N GLY A 402 7.42 -6.20 -7.69
CA GLY A 402 7.72 -7.05 -8.84
C GLY A 402 7.76 -6.26 -10.16
N GLU A 403 8.93 -6.23 -10.81
CA GLU A 403 9.13 -5.55 -12.11
C GLU A 403 9.23 -6.54 -13.29
N GLY A 404 9.14 -7.84 -13.00
CA GLY A 404 9.14 -8.92 -13.97
C GLY A 404 7.77 -9.17 -14.59
N GLN A 405 7.67 -10.27 -15.35
CA GLN A 405 6.50 -10.60 -16.16
C GLN A 405 6.18 -12.09 -15.99
N PRO A 406 4.90 -12.48 -16.02
CA PRO A 406 4.53 -13.88 -16.08
C PRO A 406 5.09 -14.53 -17.35
N ILE A 407 5.81 -15.64 -17.19
CA ILE A 407 6.34 -16.43 -18.31
C ILE A 407 6.01 -17.91 -18.10
N PRO A 408 6.01 -18.74 -19.17
CA PRO A 408 5.88 -20.18 -19.03
C PRO A 408 6.95 -20.77 -18.11
N LYS A 409 6.55 -21.50 -17.06
CA LYS A 409 7.48 -22.19 -16.15
C LYS A 409 8.15 -23.40 -16.81
N GLY A 410 7.43 -24.01 -17.75
CA GLY A 410 7.75 -25.30 -18.34
C GLY A 410 8.31 -25.25 -19.76
N LYS A 411 8.38 -26.41 -20.41
CA LYS A 411 8.86 -26.56 -21.78
C LYS A 411 7.71 -26.42 -22.78
N ARG A 412 7.89 -25.56 -23.79
CA ARG A 412 6.94 -25.41 -24.89
C ARG A 412 6.74 -26.73 -25.64
N ILE A 413 5.52 -26.96 -26.11
CA ILE A 413 5.15 -28.16 -26.89
C ILE A 413 4.89 -27.74 -28.33
N ASP A 414 5.94 -27.80 -29.17
CA ASP A 414 5.92 -27.24 -30.53
C ASP A 414 4.85 -27.87 -31.43
N GLY A 415 4.59 -29.18 -31.30
CA GLY A 415 3.54 -29.86 -32.08
C GLY A 415 2.13 -29.38 -31.80
N LEU A 416 1.91 -28.73 -30.66
CA LEU A 416 0.62 -28.15 -30.24
C LEU A 416 0.59 -26.63 -30.39
N SER A 417 1.60 -26.01 -31.00
CA SER A 417 1.77 -24.55 -31.06
C SER A 417 0.68 -23.78 -31.85
N MET A 418 -0.15 -24.47 -32.64
CA MET A 418 -1.10 -23.84 -33.56
C MET A 418 -2.55 -24.09 -33.14
N TRP A 419 -3.25 -23.03 -32.78
CA TRP A 419 -4.71 -22.94 -32.66
C TRP A 419 -5.08 -21.51 -33.01
N LYS A 420 -5.68 -21.31 -34.18
CA LYS A 420 -5.93 -19.97 -34.72
C LYS A 420 -7.22 -19.92 -35.54
N TRP A 421 -8.11 -19.02 -35.17
CA TRP A 421 -9.31 -18.76 -35.96
C TRP A 421 -8.98 -17.93 -37.20
N GLY A 422 -9.74 -18.14 -38.27
CA GLY A 422 -9.75 -17.25 -39.41
C GLY A 422 -11.06 -16.50 -39.49
N HIS A 423 -11.01 -15.35 -40.14
CA HIS A 423 -12.11 -14.41 -40.25
C HIS A 423 -12.48 -14.19 -41.70
N ASP A 424 -13.77 -14.04 -41.97
CA ASP A 424 -14.31 -13.97 -43.34
C ASP A 424 -13.81 -15.15 -44.20
N THR A 425 -13.70 -16.34 -43.59
CA THR A 425 -13.21 -17.60 -44.18
C THR A 425 -11.72 -17.65 -44.59
N THR A 426 -10.91 -16.68 -44.18
CA THR A 426 -9.45 -16.66 -44.40
C THR A 426 -8.67 -16.66 -43.08
N LEU A 427 -7.55 -17.40 -43.03
CA LEU A 427 -6.61 -17.37 -41.89
C LEU A 427 -5.59 -16.22 -42.00
N ASP A 428 -5.41 -15.70 -43.21
CA ASP A 428 -4.43 -14.68 -43.56
C ASP A 428 -5.20 -13.40 -43.91
N TYR A 429 -5.74 -12.75 -42.88
CA TYR A 429 -6.46 -11.48 -43.00
C TYR A 429 -5.50 -10.28 -42.79
N PRO A 430 -5.79 -9.11 -43.41
CA PRO A 430 -4.97 -7.91 -43.23
C PRO A 430 -4.94 -7.45 -41.76
N THR A 431 -3.78 -7.02 -41.28
CA THR A 431 -3.58 -6.55 -39.91
C THR A 431 -3.26 -5.06 -39.80
N GLU A 432 -3.21 -4.34 -40.93
CA GLU A 432 -2.74 -2.95 -41.01
C GLU A 432 -3.60 -1.97 -40.19
N ASP A 433 -4.92 -2.21 -40.12
CA ASP A 433 -5.91 -1.37 -39.43
C ASP A 433 -6.30 -1.91 -38.05
N LEU A 434 -5.64 -2.97 -37.57
CA LEU A 434 -5.93 -3.54 -36.25
C LEU A 434 -5.31 -2.72 -35.13
N LEU A 435 -5.96 -2.79 -33.96
CA LEU A 435 -5.38 -2.27 -32.73
C LEU A 435 -4.13 -3.09 -32.41
N PRO A 436 -2.96 -2.47 -32.20
CA PRO A 436 -1.71 -3.20 -31.98
C PRO A 436 -1.70 -3.99 -30.67
N ARG A 437 -2.52 -3.58 -29.69
CA ARG A 437 -2.64 -4.18 -28.35
C ARG A 437 -4.08 -4.14 -27.83
N GLY A 438 -5.03 -4.26 -28.75
CA GLY A 438 -6.47 -4.23 -28.47
C GLY A 438 -7.17 -5.42 -29.13
N PRO A 439 -8.46 -5.64 -28.82
CA PRO A 439 -9.22 -6.72 -29.41
C PRO A 439 -9.37 -6.54 -30.92
N LEU A 440 -9.55 -7.66 -31.63
CA LEU A 440 -10.02 -7.65 -33.01
C LEU A 440 -11.40 -6.96 -33.10
N PRO A 441 -11.80 -6.50 -34.30
CA PRO A 441 -13.13 -5.96 -34.50
C PRO A 441 -14.23 -6.95 -34.08
N GLU A 442 -15.25 -6.46 -33.38
CA GLU A 442 -16.38 -7.27 -32.85
C GLU A 442 -17.03 -8.16 -33.92
N ARG A 443 -17.08 -7.69 -35.18
CA ARG A 443 -17.61 -8.48 -36.31
C ARG A 443 -16.85 -9.78 -36.58
N TRP A 444 -15.60 -9.88 -36.12
CA TRP A 444 -14.69 -11.00 -36.31
C TRP A 444 -14.54 -11.83 -35.05
N LEU A 445 -14.36 -11.17 -33.92
CA LEU A 445 -14.24 -11.80 -32.61
C LEU A 445 -14.93 -10.93 -31.56
N ASP A 446 -15.77 -11.56 -30.75
CA ASP A 446 -16.32 -10.99 -29.53
C ASP A 446 -16.07 -11.98 -28.38
N TYR A 447 -15.24 -11.61 -27.41
CA TYR A 447 -14.95 -12.47 -26.26
C TYR A 447 -15.88 -12.12 -25.11
N HIS A 448 -16.76 -13.06 -24.75
CA HIS A 448 -17.79 -12.85 -23.73
C HIS A 448 -17.25 -13.04 -22.31
N GLY A 449 -16.25 -13.91 -22.13
CA GLY A 449 -15.72 -14.26 -20.83
C GLY A 449 -15.38 -15.74 -20.70
N HIS A 450 -15.29 -16.21 -19.47
CA HIS A 450 -15.10 -17.63 -19.20
C HIS A 450 -15.90 -18.08 -17.97
N TYR A 451 -16.42 -19.30 -18.05
CA TYR A 451 -17.08 -19.98 -16.95
C TYR A 451 -16.10 -20.90 -16.24
N LEU A 452 -16.29 -21.08 -14.94
CA LEU A 452 -15.61 -22.06 -14.12
C LEU A 452 -16.60 -23.15 -13.69
N HIS A 453 -16.21 -24.41 -13.87
CA HIS A 453 -16.97 -25.57 -13.42
C HIS A 453 -16.02 -26.55 -12.73
N GLY A 454 -15.90 -26.44 -11.40
CA GLY A 454 -14.79 -27.02 -10.65
C GLY A 454 -13.46 -26.45 -11.16
N ASP A 455 -12.53 -27.33 -11.53
CA ASP A 455 -11.23 -26.97 -12.11
C ASP A 455 -11.25 -26.83 -13.66
N GLN A 456 -12.41 -26.99 -14.28
CA GLN A 456 -12.56 -26.86 -15.73
C GLN A 456 -12.98 -25.43 -16.12
N VAL A 457 -12.43 -24.97 -17.23
CA VAL A 457 -12.76 -23.65 -17.81
C VAL A 457 -13.55 -23.84 -19.10
N VAL A 458 -14.65 -23.10 -19.24
CA VAL A 458 -15.40 -22.98 -20.49
C VAL A 458 -15.19 -21.57 -21.03
N LEU A 459 -14.50 -21.44 -22.16
CA LEU A 459 -14.34 -20.16 -22.85
C LEU A 459 -15.63 -19.86 -23.62
N ALA A 460 -16.10 -18.61 -23.54
CA ALA A 460 -17.29 -18.15 -24.26
C ALA A 460 -16.93 -16.95 -25.13
N TYR A 461 -17.16 -17.08 -26.43
CA TYR A 461 -16.84 -16.06 -27.42
C TYR A 461 -17.61 -16.30 -28.72
N ALA A 462 -17.62 -15.33 -29.62
CA ALA A 462 -18.17 -15.46 -30.96
C ALA A 462 -17.10 -15.23 -32.03
N ILE A 463 -17.09 -16.05 -33.09
CA ILE A 463 -16.24 -15.87 -34.28
C ILE A 463 -17.11 -15.62 -35.49
N ASP A 464 -16.86 -14.53 -36.21
CA ASP A 464 -17.67 -14.08 -37.36
C ASP A 464 -19.20 -14.07 -37.05
N GLY A 465 -19.56 -13.76 -35.80
CA GLY A 465 -20.93 -13.74 -35.28
C GLY A 465 -21.53 -15.10 -34.90
N ARG A 466 -20.75 -16.19 -34.88
CA ARG A 466 -21.20 -17.49 -34.35
C ARG A 466 -20.74 -17.70 -32.93
N GLU A 467 -21.68 -17.92 -32.02
CA GLU A 467 -21.42 -18.27 -30.62
C GLU A 467 -20.65 -19.59 -30.50
N ILE A 468 -19.63 -19.58 -29.65
CA ILE A 468 -18.76 -20.72 -29.36
C ILE A 468 -18.60 -20.85 -27.84
N LEU A 469 -18.89 -22.05 -27.34
CA LEU A 469 -18.39 -22.52 -26.06
C LEU A 469 -17.26 -23.52 -26.30
N GLU A 470 -16.09 -23.26 -25.72
CA GLU A 470 -14.90 -24.09 -25.87
C GLU A 470 -14.42 -24.62 -24.52
N VAL A 471 -14.23 -25.93 -24.43
CA VAL A 471 -13.62 -26.60 -23.28
C VAL A 471 -12.29 -27.23 -23.69
N PRO A 472 -11.14 -26.62 -23.34
CA PRO A 472 -9.84 -27.24 -23.51
C PRO A 472 -9.58 -28.24 -22.37
N ALA A 473 -9.08 -29.43 -22.71
CA ALA A 473 -8.74 -30.47 -21.75
C ALA A 473 -7.51 -31.28 -22.20
N SER A 474 -6.68 -31.70 -21.25
CA SER A 474 -5.66 -32.72 -21.50
C SER A 474 -6.33 -34.06 -21.82
N VAL A 475 -5.72 -34.84 -22.69
CA VAL A 475 -6.16 -36.22 -22.96
C VAL A 475 -5.44 -37.18 -22.02
N GLU A 476 -6.19 -37.92 -21.21
CA GLU A 476 -5.61 -38.84 -20.24
C GLU A 476 -4.69 -39.88 -20.92
N GLY A 477 -3.47 -40.01 -20.37
CA GLY A 477 -2.46 -40.94 -20.86
C GLY A 477 -1.81 -40.60 -22.21
N GLN A 478 -2.02 -39.39 -22.73
CA GLN A 478 -1.45 -38.91 -24.00
C GLN A 478 -0.92 -37.48 -23.88
N ASP A 479 0.16 -37.16 -24.59
CA ASP A 479 0.59 -35.78 -24.80
C ASP A 479 -0.25 -35.14 -25.91
N ALA A 480 -1.52 -34.88 -25.58
CA ALA A 480 -2.52 -34.35 -26.50
C ALA A 480 -3.51 -33.42 -25.78
N ILE A 481 -4.08 -32.48 -26.54
CA ILE A 481 -5.18 -31.61 -26.09
C ILE A 481 -6.43 -31.91 -26.90
N ARG A 482 -7.55 -32.01 -26.18
CA ARG A 482 -8.91 -31.99 -26.72
C ARG A 482 -9.51 -30.61 -26.55
N HIS A 483 -10.06 -30.07 -27.63
CA HIS A 483 -10.97 -28.92 -27.61
C HIS A 483 -12.37 -29.43 -27.92
N THR A 484 -13.29 -29.32 -26.97
CA THR A 484 -14.71 -29.58 -27.21
C THR A 484 -15.37 -28.25 -27.55
N LEU A 485 -15.87 -28.12 -28.78
CA LEU A 485 -16.47 -26.90 -29.30
C LEU A 485 -17.96 -27.10 -29.47
N GLN A 486 -18.77 -26.30 -28.77
CA GLN A 486 -20.19 -26.14 -29.08
C GLN A 486 -20.35 -24.85 -29.90
N ILE A 487 -20.75 -24.99 -31.16
CA ILE A 487 -20.76 -23.90 -32.14
C ILE A 487 -22.20 -23.66 -32.58
N GLY A 488 -22.72 -22.46 -32.34
CA GLY A 488 -24.06 -22.04 -32.75
C GLY A 488 -24.21 -21.98 -34.27
N GLY A 489 -25.43 -21.88 -34.78
CA GLY A 489 -25.70 -21.72 -36.22
C GLY A 489 -25.11 -20.42 -36.79
N GLY A 490 -24.71 -20.42 -38.07
CA GLY A 490 -24.28 -19.22 -38.79
C GLY A 490 -23.43 -19.50 -40.03
N LYS A 491 -22.57 -18.55 -40.40
CA LYS A 491 -21.71 -18.60 -41.59
C LYS A 491 -20.59 -19.66 -41.48
N PRO A 492 -19.91 -20.03 -42.59
CA PRO A 492 -18.79 -20.96 -42.53
C PRO A 492 -17.63 -20.38 -41.71
N LEU A 493 -16.98 -21.20 -40.88
CA LEU A 493 -15.80 -20.84 -40.10
C LEU A 493 -14.56 -21.60 -40.60
N VAL A 494 -13.38 -21.05 -40.31
CA VAL A 494 -12.10 -21.69 -40.61
C VAL A 494 -11.21 -21.63 -39.37
N LEU A 495 -10.55 -22.74 -39.06
CA LEU A 495 -9.69 -22.90 -37.89
C LEU A 495 -8.41 -23.63 -38.31
N ALA A 496 -7.25 -23.06 -38.00
CA ALA A 496 -5.96 -23.74 -38.08
C ALA A 496 -5.71 -24.50 -36.77
N ALA A 497 -5.69 -25.83 -36.85
CA ALA A 497 -5.62 -26.70 -35.68
C ALA A 497 -4.23 -27.30 -35.42
N ALA A 498 -3.32 -27.32 -36.39
CA ALA A 498 -1.95 -27.81 -36.20
C ALA A 498 -1.05 -27.35 -37.35
N ILE A 499 0.27 -27.36 -37.14
CA ILE A 499 1.25 -27.29 -38.24
C ILE A 499 1.49 -28.71 -38.75
N SER A 500 1.45 -28.88 -40.07
CA SER A 500 1.81 -30.11 -40.76
C SER A 500 3.32 -30.15 -41.03
N GLY A 501 3.98 -31.21 -40.57
CA GLY A 501 5.40 -31.46 -40.71
C GLY A 501 5.75 -32.94 -40.49
N PRO A 502 7.04 -33.32 -40.63
CA PRO A 502 7.48 -34.71 -40.55
C PRO A 502 7.13 -35.42 -39.23
N ASP A 503 7.19 -34.68 -38.11
CA ASP A 503 6.94 -35.19 -36.76
C ASP A 503 5.53 -34.84 -36.23
N SER A 504 4.70 -34.18 -37.04
CA SER A 504 3.35 -33.77 -36.66
C SER A 504 2.33 -34.88 -36.94
N GLN A 505 1.31 -34.96 -36.10
CA GLN A 505 0.14 -35.82 -36.34
C GLN A 505 -1.04 -34.99 -36.86
N GLN A 506 -1.79 -35.55 -37.81
CA GLN A 506 -3.06 -34.97 -38.24
C GLN A 506 -4.05 -34.90 -37.05
N PRO A 507 -4.70 -33.75 -36.77
CA PRO A 507 -5.72 -33.65 -35.74
C PRO A 507 -6.87 -34.63 -35.96
N ARG A 508 -7.41 -35.19 -34.88
CA ARG A 508 -8.58 -36.07 -34.92
C ARG A 508 -9.84 -35.25 -34.64
N ILE A 509 -10.85 -35.36 -35.51
CA ILE A 509 -12.16 -34.72 -35.33
C ILE A 509 -13.26 -35.76 -35.10
N SER A 510 -14.18 -35.48 -34.17
CA SER A 510 -15.34 -36.33 -33.87
C SER A 510 -16.53 -35.50 -33.38
N GLY A 511 -17.69 -36.13 -33.16
CA GLY A 511 -18.95 -35.44 -32.82
C GLY A 511 -19.80 -35.20 -34.07
N ASP A 512 -20.46 -34.05 -34.15
CA ASP A 512 -21.24 -33.63 -35.32
C ASP A 512 -20.35 -32.98 -36.39
N ILE A 513 -19.71 -33.86 -37.17
CA ILE A 513 -18.74 -33.49 -38.21
C ILE A 513 -19.35 -33.48 -39.61
N ASP A 514 -20.68 -33.46 -39.76
CA ASP A 514 -21.29 -33.42 -41.10
C ASP A 514 -20.89 -32.15 -41.85
N GLY A 515 -20.40 -32.33 -43.07
CA GLY A 515 -19.84 -31.26 -43.91
C GLY A 515 -18.53 -30.62 -43.42
N VAL A 516 -17.94 -31.06 -42.29
CA VAL A 516 -16.67 -30.53 -41.78
C VAL A 516 -15.51 -31.09 -42.62
N ILE A 517 -14.64 -30.20 -43.10
CA ILE A 517 -13.50 -30.58 -43.96
C ILE A 517 -12.19 -30.34 -43.19
N LEU A 518 -11.39 -31.39 -43.04
CA LEU A 518 -10.01 -31.31 -42.54
C LEU A 518 -9.01 -31.53 -43.69
N LYS A 519 -8.16 -30.54 -43.97
CA LYS A 519 -7.12 -30.62 -45.01
C LYS A 519 -5.92 -29.75 -44.68
N THR A 520 -4.80 -29.96 -45.38
CA THR A 520 -3.67 -29.03 -45.34
C THR A 520 -3.85 -27.86 -46.30
N ASP A 521 -3.26 -26.71 -45.99
CA ASP A 521 -3.14 -25.56 -46.88
C ASP A 521 -1.73 -25.36 -47.44
N TYR A 522 -1.54 -24.27 -48.18
CA TYR A 522 -0.27 -23.93 -48.81
C TYR A 522 0.83 -23.52 -47.81
N ALA A 523 0.45 -23.16 -46.58
CA ALA A 523 1.35 -22.82 -45.49
C ALA A 523 1.64 -24.04 -44.58
N ASN A 524 1.27 -25.24 -45.04
CA ASN A 524 1.37 -26.49 -44.27
C ASN A 524 0.64 -26.43 -42.93
N ARG A 525 -0.55 -25.82 -42.88
CA ARG A 525 -1.44 -25.82 -41.70
C ARG A 525 -2.55 -26.84 -41.90
N TRP A 526 -2.84 -27.64 -40.88
CA TRP A 526 -4.07 -28.44 -40.82
C TRP A 526 -5.26 -27.52 -40.55
N ILE A 527 -6.08 -27.31 -41.57
CA ILE A 527 -7.26 -26.46 -41.52
C ILE A 527 -8.52 -27.30 -41.37
N ILE A 528 -9.33 -26.93 -40.39
CA ILE A 528 -10.71 -27.37 -40.23
C ILE A 528 -11.62 -26.28 -40.82
N ARG A 529 -12.43 -26.65 -41.80
CA ARG A 529 -13.51 -25.79 -42.33
C ARG A 529 -14.83 -26.31 -41.80
N ILE A 530 -15.51 -25.47 -41.05
CA ILE A 530 -16.83 -25.75 -40.47
C ILE A 530 -17.86 -25.13 -41.42
N PRO A 531 -18.84 -25.90 -41.92
CA PRO A 531 -19.82 -25.38 -42.87
C PRO A 531 -20.73 -24.34 -42.22
N SER A 532 -21.44 -23.59 -43.06
CA SER A 532 -22.61 -22.85 -42.58
C SER A 532 -23.66 -23.81 -42.03
N ASP A 533 -24.34 -23.41 -40.97
CA ASP A 533 -25.34 -24.22 -40.30
C ASP A 533 -26.47 -23.36 -39.75
N GLU A 534 -27.66 -23.92 -39.56
CA GLU A 534 -28.78 -23.30 -38.85
C GLU A 534 -28.87 -23.80 -37.40
N GLN A 535 -28.31 -24.98 -37.10
CA GLN A 535 -28.36 -25.60 -35.78
C GLN A 535 -27.01 -25.51 -35.05
N THR A 536 -27.07 -25.66 -33.73
CA THR A 536 -25.87 -25.80 -32.90
C THR A 536 -25.28 -27.20 -33.06
N ARG A 537 -23.96 -27.28 -33.21
CA ARG A 537 -23.21 -28.54 -33.29
C ARG A 537 -22.15 -28.64 -32.21
N VAL A 538 -21.83 -29.87 -31.80
CA VAL A 538 -20.73 -30.16 -30.87
C VAL A 538 -19.67 -30.98 -31.59
N ILE A 539 -18.45 -30.43 -31.68
CA ILE A 539 -17.31 -31.05 -32.34
C ILE A 539 -16.17 -31.18 -31.33
N ASP A 540 -15.54 -32.34 -31.33
CA ASP A 540 -14.27 -32.58 -30.64
C ASP A 540 -13.11 -32.44 -31.62
N VAL A 541 -12.10 -31.66 -31.27
CA VAL A 541 -10.84 -31.54 -31.99
C VAL A 541 -9.70 -31.96 -31.08
N ILE A 542 -9.00 -33.05 -31.42
CA ILE A 542 -7.87 -33.58 -30.65
C ILE A 542 -6.58 -33.34 -31.43
N ARG A 543 -5.66 -32.63 -30.79
CA ARG A 543 -4.34 -32.27 -31.30
C ARG A 543 -3.28 -33.04 -30.52
N PHE A 544 -2.22 -33.50 -31.18
CA PHE A 544 -1.17 -34.33 -30.56
C PHE A 544 0.17 -33.60 -30.60
N ALA A 545 0.98 -33.77 -29.55
CA ALA A 545 2.32 -33.21 -29.48
C ALA A 545 3.28 -33.81 -30.51
N SER A 546 3.12 -35.11 -30.82
CA SER A 546 3.91 -35.81 -31.83
C SER A 546 3.12 -36.96 -32.48
N ALA A 547 3.65 -37.50 -33.58
CA ALA A 547 3.10 -38.68 -34.24
C ALA A 547 3.03 -39.92 -33.32
N SER A 548 3.93 -40.06 -32.35
CA SER A 548 3.92 -41.19 -31.41
C SER A 548 2.79 -41.14 -30.38
N ASP A 549 2.16 -39.99 -30.18
CA ASP A 549 1.13 -39.79 -29.15
C ASP A 549 -0.29 -40.16 -29.63
N ALA A 550 -0.43 -40.53 -30.91
CA ALA A 550 -1.71 -40.80 -31.56
C ALA A 550 -2.35 -42.16 -31.22
N ASP A 551 -1.62 -43.04 -30.51
CA ASP A 551 -1.87 -44.49 -30.50
C ASP A 551 -2.97 -44.97 -29.52
N SER A 552 -3.89 -44.08 -29.16
CA SER A 552 -5.00 -44.36 -28.26
C SER A 552 -6.35 -44.20 -28.96
N SER A 553 -6.91 -45.34 -29.34
CA SER A 553 -8.28 -45.47 -29.87
C SER A 553 -9.35 -45.44 -28.78
N LYS A 554 -8.98 -45.13 -27.52
CA LYS A 554 -9.94 -45.11 -26.41
C LYS A 554 -10.98 -44.00 -26.64
N PRO A 555 -12.28 -44.32 -26.56
CA PRO A 555 -13.33 -43.30 -26.54
C PRO A 555 -13.10 -42.38 -25.34
N LEU A 556 -13.11 -41.06 -25.58
CA LEU A 556 -13.09 -40.08 -24.51
C LEU A 556 -14.51 -39.84 -23.99
N PRO A 557 -14.69 -39.55 -22.69
CA PRO A 557 -16.00 -39.20 -22.14
C PRO A 557 -16.61 -38.01 -22.90
N PRO A 558 -17.92 -37.99 -23.19
CA PRO A 558 -18.54 -36.82 -23.82
C PRO A 558 -18.45 -35.61 -22.88
N ILE A 559 -18.12 -34.45 -23.43
CA ILE A 559 -18.18 -33.15 -22.74
C ILE A 559 -19.35 -32.37 -23.37
N GLN A 560 -20.18 -31.75 -22.53
CA GLN A 560 -21.31 -30.92 -22.95
C GLN A 560 -21.06 -29.50 -22.43
N PRO A 561 -20.43 -28.61 -23.22
CA PRO A 561 -20.03 -27.28 -22.75
C PRO A 561 -21.16 -26.48 -22.10
N LEU A 562 -22.36 -26.52 -22.68
CA LEU A 562 -23.52 -25.79 -22.15
C LEU A 562 -23.93 -26.22 -20.73
N THR A 563 -23.78 -27.49 -20.35
CA THR A 563 -24.16 -27.91 -18.99
C THR A 563 -23.19 -27.43 -17.92
N MET A 564 -22.04 -26.89 -18.34
CA MET A 564 -20.97 -26.41 -17.46
C MET A 564 -21.04 -24.88 -17.24
N THR A 565 -22.07 -24.19 -17.75
CA THR A 565 -22.21 -22.73 -17.64
C THR A 565 -23.07 -22.28 -16.45
N HIS A 566 -23.38 -23.18 -15.51
CA HIS A 566 -24.24 -22.93 -14.35
C HIS A 566 -23.49 -23.09 -13.02
N GLY A 567 -22.16 -22.92 -13.04
CA GLY A 567 -21.30 -23.19 -11.90
C GLY A 567 -21.02 -24.66 -11.66
N GLY A 568 -19.99 -24.94 -10.88
CA GLY A 568 -19.58 -26.28 -10.47
C GLY A 568 -19.61 -26.44 -8.95
N ASP A 569 -18.86 -27.41 -8.42
CA ASP A 569 -18.62 -27.47 -6.98
C ASP A 569 -17.71 -26.29 -6.54
N PRO A 570 -17.92 -25.72 -5.34
CA PRO A 570 -17.14 -24.61 -4.83
C PRO A 570 -15.67 -25.00 -4.63
N ARG A 571 -14.75 -24.15 -5.09
CA ARG A 571 -13.29 -24.36 -4.98
C ARG A 571 -12.75 -23.86 -3.65
N TRP A 572 -13.38 -22.86 -3.08
CA TRP A 572 -12.98 -22.17 -1.85
C TRP A 572 -14.10 -22.26 -0.81
N PRO A 573 -14.49 -23.47 -0.35
CA PRO A 573 -15.65 -23.66 0.51
C PRO A 573 -15.50 -23.03 1.91
N GLU A 574 -14.27 -22.74 2.34
CA GLU A 574 -14.00 -22.22 3.68
C GLU A 574 -14.40 -20.73 3.81
N THR A 575 -15.06 -20.41 4.93
CA THR A 575 -15.22 -19.04 5.41
C THR A 575 -14.24 -18.83 6.55
N LEU A 576 -13.38 -17.82 6.43
CA LEU A 576 -12.37 -17.50 7.44
C LEU A 576 -12.92 -16.48 8.42
N GLU A 577 -12.65 -16.66 9.71
CA GLU A 577 -13.12 -15.76 10.75
C GLU A 577 -11.97 -14.92 11.31
N THR A 578 -12.27 -13.66 11.60
CA THR A 578 -11.33 -12.72 12.19
C THR A 578 -12.04 -11.80 13.17
N VAL A 579 -11.25 -11.12 14.00
CA VAL A 579 -11.73 -10.10 14.94
C VAL A 579 -11.09 -8.76 14.58
N GLY A 580 -11.92 -7.73 14.41
CA GLY A 580 -11.47 -6.35 14.19
C GLY A 580 -11.09 -5.66 15.49
N TYR A 581 -10.50 -4.47 15.39
CA TYR A 581 -10.03 -3.68 16.52
C TYR A 581 -10.66 -2.30 16.50
N GLN A 582 -11.40 -1.92 17.55
CA GLN A 582 -11.91 -0.56 17.67
C GLN A 582 -10.77 0.41 18.01
N GLY A 583 -10.79 1.59 17.39
CA GLY A 583 -9.80 2.63 17.64
C GLY A 583 -9.84 3.13 19.09
N PHE A 584 -8.67 3.45 19.64
CA PHE A 584 -8.53 3.97 21.00
C PHE A 584 -9.00 5.43 21.14
N GLU A 585 -9.20 6.14 20.03
CA GLU A 585 -9.59 7.54 20.05
C GLU A 585 -10.95 7.73 20.74
N ARG A 586 -11.03 8.74 21.63
CA ARG A 586 -12.28 9.14 22.29
C ARG A 586 -12.82 10.46 21.76
N GLY A 587 -12.25 10.98 20.68
CA GLY A 587 -12.74 12.17 19.97
C GLY A 587 -13.96 11.90 19.09
N ALA A 588 -14.29 12.85 18.21
CA ALA A 588 -15.42 12.75 17.28
C ALA A 588 -15.34 11.57 16.32
N TYR A 589 -14.13 11.20 15.91
CA TYR A 589 -13.88 10.06 15.05
C TYR A 589 -12.86 9.12 15.67
N ALA A 590 -13.07 7.82 15.48
CA ALA A 590 -12.13 6.75 15.79
C ALA A 590 -11.82 5.95 14.53
N VAL A 591 -10.63 5.37 14.47
CA VAL A 591 -10.23 4.52 13.34
C VAL A 591 -10.19 3.07 13.82
N ASP A 592 -11.20 2.30 13.41
CA ASP A 592 -11.24 0.87 13.67
C ASP A 592 -10.49 0.11 12.56
N THR A 593 -9.88 -1.01 12.89
CA THR A 593 -9.19 -1.91 11.95
C THR A 593 -10.08 -3.11 11.64
N ILE A 594 -10.33 -3.34 10.35
CA ILE A 594 -10.97 -4.57 9.86
C ILE A 594 -9.85 -5.57 9.58
N THR A 595 -9.69 -6.53 10.47
CA THR A 595 -8.55 -7.47 10.43
C THR A 595 -8.72 -8.46 9.28
N MET A 596 -7.64 -8.64 8.51
CA MET A 596 -7.59 -9.61 7.42
C MET A 596 -7.05 -10.95 7.92
N PRO A 597 -7.42 -12.09 7.31
CA PRO A 597 -6.82 -13.38 7.63
C PRO A 597 -5.30 -13.34 7.43
N LYS A 598 -4.55 -13.78 8.43
CA LYS A 598 -3.08 -13.80 8.39
C LYS A 598 -2.54 -14.83 7.40
N THR A 599 -3.19 -15.98 7.37
CA THR A 599 -2.92 -17.07 6.46
C THR A 599 -4.23 -17.53 5.85
N THR A 600 -4.14 -18.13 4.68
CA THR A 600 -5.29 -18.76 4.00
C THR A 600 -4.84 -20.13 3.50
N PRO A 601 -5.77 -21.09 3.35
CA PRO A 601 -5.46 -22.38 2.71
C PRO A 601 -4.87 -22.22 1.30
N TRP A 602 -5.13 -21.08 0.66
CA TRP A 602 -4.83 -20.77 -0.74
C TRP A 602 -3.58 -19.91 -0.92
N ASN A 603 -2.84 -19.62 0.16
CA ASN A 603 -1.68 -18.72 0.19
C ASN A 603 -1.97 -17.35 -0.45
N THR A 604 -3.21 -16.85 -0.32
CA THR A 604 -3.58 -15.52 -0.81
C THR A 604 -2.82 -14.44 -0.04
N TRP A 605 -2.31 -13.46 -0.79
CA TRP A 605 -1.65 -12.27 -0.24
C TRP A 605 -2.60 -11.07 -0.29
N PHE A 606 -3.02 -10.58 0.88
CA PHE A 606 -3.96 -9.48 1.04
C PHE A 606 -3.36 -8.08 0.78
N ARG A 607 -2.97 -7.82 -0.47
CA ARG A 607 -2.68 -6.46 -0.95
C ARG A 607 -3.96 -5.81 -1.42
N THR A 608 -4.75 -5.30 -0.49
CA THR A 608 -6.08 -4.73 -0.74
C THR A 608 -5.99 -3.44 -1.55
N SER A 609 -6.63 -3.41 -2.72
CA SER A 609 -6.53 -2.30 -3.69
C SER A 609 -7.81 -1.48 -3.81
N ALA A 610 -8.97 -2.09 -3.57
CA ALA A 610 -10.27 -1.42 -3.63
C ALA A 610 -11.32 -2.14 -2.78
N LEU A 611 -12.36 -1.39 -2.40
CA LEU A 611 -13.55 -1.93 -1.73
C LEU A 611 -14.82 -1.25 -2.23
N ASP A 612 -15.95 -1.93 -2.12
CA ASP A 612 -17.30 -1.37 -2.27
C ASP A 612 -18.33 -2.21 -1.50
N PHE A 613 -19.56 -1.72 -1.36
CA PHE A 613 -20.56 -2.34 -0.48
C PHE A 613 -21.80 -2.83 -1.22
N PHE A 614 -22.31 -3.97 -0.76
CA PHE A 614 -23.67 -4.38 -1.04
C PHE A 614 -24.66 -3.53 -0.21
N PRO A 615 -25.93 -3.40 -0.65
CA PRO A 615 -26.95 -2.67 0.11
C PRO A 615 -27.19 -3.20 1.54
N ASP A 616 -26.86 -4.47 1.80
CA ASP A 616 -27.00 -5.11 3.11
C ASP A 616 -25.82 -4.87 4.06
N GLY A 617 -24.80 -4.13 3.62
CA GLY A 617 -23.60 -3.80 4.41
C GLY A 617 -22.45 -4.81 4.29
N ARG A 618 -22.61 -5.91 3.53
CA ARG A 618 -21.46 -6.75 3.17
C ARG A 618 -20.49 -5.94 2.30
N MET A 619 -19.20 -6.18 2.50
CA MET A 619 -18.14 -5.47 1.77
C MET A 619 -17.50 -6.40 0.75
N ALA A 620 -17.41 -5.96 -0.50
CA ALA A 620 -16.57 -6.59 -1.52
C ALA A 620 -15.18 -5.93 -1.49
N VAL A 621 -14.11 -6.73 -1.46
CA VAL A 621 -12.73 -6.26 -1.39
C VAL A 621 -11.91 -6.88 -2.52
N ALA A 622 -11.27 -6.06 -3.34
CA ALA A 622 -10.33 -6.50 -4.36
C ALA A 622 -8.88 -6.48 -3.85
N THR A 623 -8.07 -7.44 -4.29
CA THR A 623 -6.62 -7.45 -4.10
C THR A 623 -5.89 -7.19 -5.42
N THR A 624 -4.72 -6.55 -5.38
CA THR A 624 -3.84 -6.42 -6.56
C THR A 624 -3.40 -7.79 -7.10
N GLY A 625 -3.48 -8.84 -6.28
CA GLY A 625 -3.16 -10.20 -6.70
C GLY A 625 -4.21 -10.85 -7.61
N GLY A 626 -5.37 -10.24 -7.81
CA GLY A 626 -6.43 -10.77 -8.69
C GLY A 626 -7.59 -11.42 -7.97
N ASP A 627 -7.77 -11.18 -6.67
CA ASP A 627 -8.83 -11.79 -5.86
C ASP A 627 -9.92 -10.80 -5.50
N VAL A 628 -11.14 -11.32 -5.33
CA VAL A 628 -12.24 -10.61 -4.66
C VAL A 628 -12.73 -11.44 -3.48
N TRP A 629 -12.91 -10.76 -2.35
CA TRP A 629 -13.41 -11.33 -1.11
C TRP A 629 -14.70 -10.63 -0.69
N ILE A 630 -15.65 -11.39 -0.15
CA ILE A 630 -16.82 -10.84 0.53
C ILE A 630 -16.55 -10.89 2.03
N VAL A 631 -16.72 -9.75 2.69
CA VAL A 631 -16.60 -9.59 4.13
C VAL A 631 -17.98 -9.32 4.72
N SER A 632 -18.43 -10.19 5.62
CA SER A 632 -19.68 -10.07 6.37
C SER A 632 -19.42 -10.01 7.87
N GLY A 633 -20.48 -9.80 8.67
CA GLY A 633 -20.37 -9.65 10.13
C GLY A 633 -19.73 -8.34 10.56
N ILE A 634 -19.77 -7.31 9.69
CA ILE A 634 -19.26 -5.98 10.00
C ILE A 634 -20.31 -5.24 10.84
N ASP A 635 -20.15 -5.31 12.16
CA ASP A 635 -21.02 -4.66 13.15
C ASP A 635 -20.24 -3.63 13.98
N GLU A 636 -20.85 -3.11 15.04
CA GLU A 636 -20.22 -2.10 15.90
C GLU A 636 -18.96 -2.66 16.59
N ASP A 637 -19.02 -3.89 17.10
CA ASP A 637 -18.00 -4.51 17.96
C ASP A 637 -16.84 -5.14 17.17
N LEU A 638 -17.11 -5.55 15.92
CA LEU A 638 -16.20 -6.20 14.98
C LEU A 638 -15.71 -7.58 15.44
N LEU A 639 -16.49 -8.30 16.23
CA LEU A 639 -16.07 -9.58 16.83
C LEU A 639 -16.27 -10.80 15.93
N ASN A 640 -17.07 -10.70 14.86
CA ASN A 640 -17.47 -11.84 14.03
C ASN A 640 -17.25 -11.57 12.53
N LEU A 641 -16.09 -11.02 12.16
CA LEU A 641 -15.79 -10.74 10.76
C LEU A 641 -15.58 -12.05 10.00
N GLN A 642 -16.34 -12.24 8.93
CA GLN A 642 -16.31 -13.43 8.09
C GLN A 642 -15.83 -13.10 6.70
N TRP A 643 -14.86 -13.86 6.20
CA TRP A 643 -14.22 -13.67 4.90
C TRP A 643 -14.48 -14.89 4.01
N LYS A 644 -15.25 -14.68 2.94
CA LYS A 644 -15.47 -15.67 1.89
C LYS A 644 -14.75 -15.22 0.62
N ARG A 645 -13.87 -16.07 0.10
CA ARG A 645 -13.24 -15.82 -1.20
C ARG A 645 -14.28 -16.02 -2.29
N PHE A 646 -14.50 -14.99 -3.10
CA PHE A 646 -15.53 -14.98 -4.14
C PHE A 646 -14.94 -15.22 -5.52
N ALA A 647 -13.82 -14.58 -5.84
CA ALA A 647 -13.18 -14.70 -7.14
C ALA A 647 -11.64 -14.67 -7.03
N GLY A 648 -10.97 -15.20 -8.05
CA GLY A 648 -9.51 -15.27 -8.18
C GLY A 648 -9.08 -15.21 -9.65
N GLY A 649 -7.79 -15.00 -9.89
CA GLY A 649 -7.22 -15.11 -11.24
C GLY A 649 -7.43 -13.89 -12.15
N MET A 650 -7.83 -12.73 -11.62
CA MET A 650 -8.00 -11.50 -12.41
C MET A 650 -6.68 -10.71 -12.60
N TYR A 651 -6.64 -9.87 -13.64
CA TYR A 651 -5.43 -9.16 -14.03
C TYR A 651 -5.23 -7.84 -13.26
N GLU A 652 -4.47 -7.93 -12.16
CA GLU A 652 -4.02 -6.82 -11.30
C GLU A 652 -5.11 -5.74 -11.00
N PRO A 653 -6.19 -6.10 -10.27
CA PRO A 653 -7.31 -5.19 -9.98
C PRO A 653 -6.95 -3.94 -9.16
N PHE A 654 -7.52 -2.78 -9.54
CA PHE A 654 -7.35 -1.49 -8.82
C PHE A 654 -8.65 -0.66 -8.66
N GLY A 655 -9.80 -1.22 -9.02
CA GLY A 655 -11.11 -0.63 -8.87
C GLY A 655 -12.19 -1.69 -8.72
N ILE A 656 -13.18 -1.44 -7.87
CA ILE A 656 -14.34 -2.31 -7.67
C ILE A 656 -15.60 -1.45 -7.48
N LYS A 657 -16.72 -1.93 -8.03
CA LYS A 657 -18.06 -1.36 -7.84
C LYS A 657 -19.10 -2.46 -7.70
N VAL A 658 -20.03 -2.31 -6.77
CA VAL A 658 -21.23 -3.13 -6.67
C VAL A 658 -22.39 -2.34 -7.28
N VAL A 659 -22.95 -2.87 -8.37
CA VAL A 659 -24.08 -2.25 -9.08
C VAL A 659 -25.15 -3.31 -9.26
N ASP A 660 -26.36 -3.04 -8.77
CA ASP A 660 -27.49 -3.98 -8.80
C ASP A 660 -27.17 -5.37 -8.24
N GLY A 661 -26.34 -5.42 -7.19
CA GLY A 661 -25.90 -6.66 -6.54
C GLY A 661 -24.80 -7.43 -7.29
N LEU A 662 -24.36 -6.96 -8.46
CA LEU A 662 -23.25 -7.55 -9.22
C LEU A 662 -21.95 -6.80 -8.96
N ILE A 663 -20.84 -7.54 -8.98
CA ILE A 663 -19.51 -6.98 -8.73
C ILE A 663 -18.82 -6.72 -10.08
N TYR A 664 -18.39 -5.47 -10.25
CA TYR A 664 -17.60 -4.99 -11.38
C TYR A 664 -16.18 -4.71 -10.90
N VAL A 665 -15.18 -5.22 -11.63
CA VAL A 665 -13.77 -5.13 -11.25
C VAL A 665 -12.96 -4.56 -12.41
N THR A 666 -12.28 -3.45 -12.17
CA THR A 666 -11.35 -2.85 -13.15
C THR A 666 -10.03 -3.60 -13.11
N CYS A 667 -9.73 -4.30 -14.20
CA CYS A 667 -8.47 -4.99 -14.47
C CYS A 667 -7.64 -4.19 -15.50
N LYS A 668 -6.37 -4.56 -15.68
CA LYS A 668 -5.49 -3.90 -16.67
C LYS A 668 -5.95 -4.03 -18.11
N ASP A 669 -6.66 -5.11 -18.42
CA ASP A 669 -7.07 -5.44 -19.79
C ASP A 669 -8.57 -5.28 -20.05
N ARG A 670 -9.41 -5.16 -19.02
CA ARG A 670 -10.86 -5.05 -19.16
C ARG A 670 -11.56 -4.59 -17.88
N LEU A 671 -12.83 -4.23 -18.02
CA LEU A 671 -13.79 -4.24 -16.93
C LEU A 671 -14.45 -5.63 -16.89
N THR A 672 -14.29 -6.34 -15.77
CA THR A 672 -14.84 -7.69 -15.55
C THR A 672 -16.10 -7.59 -14.71
N ARG A 673 -17.17 -8.29 -15.10
CA ARG A 673 -18.38 -8.46 -14.29
C ARG A 673 -18.46 -9.90 -13.79
N LEU A 674 -18.62 -10.07 -12.49
CA LEU A 674 -18.62 -11.38 -11.84
C LEU A 674 -20.05 -11.85 -11.56
N HIS A 675 -20.32 -13.12 -11.83
CA HIS A 675 -21.62 -13.76 -11.59
C HIS A 675 -21.45 -15.03 -10.79
N ASP A 676 -22.32 -15.22 -9.81
CA ASP A 676 -22.55 -16.47 -9.08
C ASP A 676 -23.90 -17.01 -9.58
N PHE A 677 -23.88 -18.09 -10.36
CA PHE A 677 -25.08 -18.62 -11.01
C PHE A 677 -25.70 -19.78 -10.23
N ASN A 678 -24.99 -20.34 -9.24
CA ASN A 678 -25.45 -21.43 -8.40
C ASN A 678 -25.70 -21.02 -6.93
N ASP A 679 -25.49 -19.74 -6.59
CA ASP A 679 -25.63 -19.12 -5.27
C ASP A 679 -24.76 -19.79 -4.19
N ASP A 680 -23.56 -20.27 -4.54
CA ASP A 680 -22.64 -20.94 -3.60
C ASP A 680 -21.64 -20.00 -2.92
N GLY A 681 -21.66 -18.71 -3.28
CA GLY A 681 -20.76 -17.69 -2.77
C GLY A 681 -19.42 -17.62 -3.51
N GLU A 682 -19.32 -18.16 -4.72
CA GLU A 682 -18.19 -18.04 -5.64
C GLU A 682 -18.62 -17.57 -7.04
N ALA A 683 -17.73 -16.87 -7.74
CA ALA A 683 -17.97 -16.47 -9.11
C ALA A 683 -17.80 -17.67 -10.05
N ASP A 684 -18.86 -17.94 -10.82
CA ASP A 684 -18.92 -18.95 -11.87
C ASP A 684 -18.58 -18.39 -13.24
N PHE A 685 -18.93 -17.12 -13.50
CA PHE A 685 -18.69 -16.48 -14.80
C PHE A 685 -17.97 -15.14 -14.64
N TYR A 686 -16.84 -15.05 -15.32
CA TYR A 686 -15.99 -13.87 -15.41
C TYR A 686 -16.28 -13.22 -16.76
N GLU A 687 -17.32 -12.40 -16.77
CA GLU A 687 -17.77 -11.74 -17.98
C GLU A 687 -16.79 -10.64 -18.37
N SER A 688 -16.40 -10.64 -19.65
CA SER A 688 -15.68 -9.55 -20.28
C SER A 688 -16.64 -8.42 -20.63
N PHE A 689 -17.14 -7.72 -19.61
CA PHE A 689 -18.14 -6.66 -19.77
C PHE A 689 -17.68 -5.53 -20.71
N SER A 690 -16.40 -5.15 -20.64
CA SER A 690 -15.82 -4.20 -21.61
C SER A 690 -14.30 -4.35 -21.72
N ALA A 691 -13.81 -4.87 -22.84
CA ALA A 691 -12.39 -5.03 -23.13
C ALA A 691 -11.67 -3.68 -23.35
N ASP A 692 -10.44 -3.55 -22.86
CA ASP A 692 -9.61 -2.37 -23.10
C ASP A 692 -8.96 -2.45 -24.49
N THR A 693 -9.04 -1.36 -25.23
CA THR A 693 -8.55 -1.25 -26.62
C THR A 693 -7.05 -0.98 -26.71
N ASP A 694 -6.38 -0.75 -25.58
CA ASP A 694 -4.97 -0.39 -25.51
C ASP A 694 -4.37 -0.89 -24.19
N VAL A 695 -3.96 -2.16 -24.16
CA VAL A 695 -3.43 -2.80 -22.95
C VAL A 695 -1.91 -2.76 -22.93
N SER A 696 -1.35 -2.38 -21.78
CA SER A 696 0.10 -2.21 -21.62
C SER A 696 0.74 -3.43 -21.01
N THR A 697 1.93 -3.78 -21.51
CA THR A 697 2.75 -4.88 -20.98
C THR A 697 3.69 -4.42 -19.85
N PHE A 698 3.60 -3.14 -19.47
CA PHE A 698 4.42 -2.59 -18.41
C PHE A 698 3.85 -2.94 -17.03
N PHE A 699 4.72 -3.30 -16.08
CA PHE A 699 4.33 -3.79 -14.76
C PHE A 699 3.59 -2.73 -13.90
N HIS A 700 3.76 -1.44 -14.22
CA HIS A 700 3.20 -0.30 -13.48
C HIS A 700 2.12 0.46 -14.26
N ALA A 701 1.57 -0.13 -15.32
CA ALA A 701 0.51 0.47 -16.13
C ALA A 701 -0.87 -0.02 -15.68
N PHE A 702 -1.39 0.56 -14.60
CA PHE A 702 -2.68 0.17 -14.04
C PHE A 702 -3.83 0.97 -14.64
N ASN A 703 -5.02 0.34 -14.60
CA ASN A 703 -6.30 1.00 -14.72
C ASN A 703 -6.81 1.24 -13.29
N PHE A 704 -6.84 2.50 -12.85
CA PHE A 704 -7.11 2.90 -11.48
C PHE A 704 -8.57 3.28 -11.24
N ASP A 705 -9.08 2.87 -10.07
CA ASP A 705 -10.41 3.17 -9.55
C ASP A 705 -11.55 2.62 -10.42
N LEU A 706 -12.77 2.75 -9.91
CA LEU A 706 -13.99 2.49 -10.66
C LEU A 706 -15.11 3.32 -10.03
N GLN A 707 -15.70 4.21 -10.82
CA GLN A 707 -16.81 5.07 -10.39
C GLN A 707 -17.98 4.93 -11.36
N THR A 708 -19.17 5.27 -10.90
CA THR A 708 -20.42 5.21 -11.67
C THR A 708 -21.14 6.55 -11.56
N ASP A 709 -21.63 7.07 -12.68
CA ASP A 709 -22.53 8.24 -12.69
C ASP A 709 -24.00 7.85 -12.54
N THR A 710 -24.89 8.84 -12.42
CA THR A 710 -26.34 8.60 -12.28
C THR A 710 -26.99 7.97 -13.52
N GLU A 711 -26.34 8.02 -14.68
CA GLU A 711 -26.78 7.34 -15.91
C GLU A 711 -26.32 5.87 -15.98
N GLY A 712 -25.49 5.42 -15.03
CA GLY A 712 -24.95 4.07 -14.96
C GLY A 712 -23.68 3.85 -15.80
N ASN A 713 -23.04 4.92 -16.28
CA ASN A 713 -21.77 4.82 -16.98
C ASN A 713 -20.64 4.55 -15.98
N PHE A 714 -19.61 3.82 -16.40
CA PHE A 714 -18.44 3.53 -15.59
C PHE A 714 -17.26 4.43 -15.96
N TYR A 715 -16.44 4.80 -14.98
CA TYR A 715 -15.24 5.61 -15.16
C TYR A 715 -14.03 4.99 -14.48
N TYR A 716 -12.86 5.07 -15.14
CA TYR A 716 -11.56 4.70 -14.56
C TYR A 716 -10.43 5.53 -15.20
N ALA A 717 -9.28 5.62 -14.53
CA ALA A 717 -8.13 6.39 -14.99
C ALA A 717 -6.94 5.50 -15.39
N LYS A 718 -6.29 5.78 -16.52
CA LYS A 718 -5.12 5.05 -17.03
C LYS A 718 -3.82 5.72 -16.61
N SER A 719 -2.80 4.92 -16.27
CA SER A 719 -1.41 5.42 -16.14
C SER A 719 -0.96 6.18 -17.40
N GLY A 720 -0.25 7.29 -17.22
CA GLY A 720 0.43 7.99 -18.32
C GLY A 720 1.92 7.73 -18.40
N GLN A 721 2.60 7.70 -17.26
CA GLN A 721 3.98 7.24 -17.15
C GLN A 721 4.00 5.73 -16.91
N TYR A 722 5.14 5.10 -17.18
CA TYR A 722 5.33 3.67 -16.94
C TYR A 722 4.34 2.83 -17.70
N THR A 723 4.12 3.19 -18.96
CA THR A 723 3.20 2.50 -19.83
C THR A 723 3.72 2.53 -21.26
N ASP A 724 3.29 1.54 -22.03
CA ASP A 724 3.40 1.56 -23.46
C ASP A 724 2.05 1.83 -24.16
N TYR A 725 1.04 2.39 -23.48
CA TYR A 725 -0.22 2.81 -24.10
C TYR A 725 -0.01 3.76 -25.29
N LYS A 726 -0.83 3.58 -26.33
CA LYS A 726 -1.00 4.54 -27.46
C LYS A 726 -1.60 5.85 -26.97
N LEU A 727 -2.52 5.81 -26.00
CA LEU A 727 -3.09 6.98 -25.35
C LEU A 727 -2.81 6.97 -23.83
N PRO A 728 -1.61 7.43 -23.41
CA PRO A 728 -1.24 7.46 -22.00
C PRO A 728 -2.02 8.52 -21.21
N GLY A 729 -2.37 8.22 -19.96
CA GLY A 729 -2.81 9.23 -19.00
C GLY A 729 -4.22 9.75 -19.23
N ALA A 730 -5.15 8.86 -19.60
CA ALA A 730 -6.51 9.20 -19.97
C ALA A 730 -7.54 8.73 -18.93
N VAL A 731 -8.66 9.45 -18.84
CA VAL A 731 -9.87 9.00 -18.15
C VAL A 731 -10.81 8.39 -19.18
N ILE A 732 -11.26 7.17 -18.91
CA ILE A 732 -12.13 6.40 -19.81
C ILE A 732 -13.53 6.36 -19.22
N LYS A 733 -14.54 6.63 -20.06
CA LYS A 733 -15.96 6.42 -19.78
C LYS A 733 -16.43 5.18 -20.54
N ILE A 734 -17.14 4.28 -19.87
CA ILE A 734 -17.78 3.09 -20.46
C ILE A 734 -19.30 3.23 -20.31
N SER A 735 -20.05 2.96 -21.36
CA SER A 735 -21.52 2.97 -21.32
C SER A 735 -22.09 1.94 -20.33
N PRO A 736 -23.36 2.09 -19.89
CA PRO A 736 -23.98 1.17 -18.94
C PRO A 736 -24.16 -0.25 -19.50
N ASP A 737 -24.10 -0.41 -20.83
CA ASP A 737 -24.15 -1.70 -21.53
C ASP A 737 -22.76 -2.28 -21.84
N GLY A 738 -21.67 -1.57 -21.49
CA GLY A 738 -20.29 -2.00 -21.70
C GLY A 738 -19.74 -1.81 -23.11
N LYS A 739 -20.58 -1.41 -24.07
CA LYS A 739 -20.28 -1.47 -25.52
C LYS A 739 -19.49 -0.28 -26.06
N THR A 740 -19.64 0.90 -25.48
CA THR A 740 -18.94 2.10 -25.94
C THR A 740 -17.92 2.56 -24.91
N ARG A 741 -16.79 3.05 -25.41
CA ARG A 741 -15.65 3.52 -24.60
C ARG A 741 -15.18 4.85 -25.14
N ASP A 742 -15.32 5.90 -24.34
CA ASP A 742 -14.98 7.26 -24.70
C ASP A 742 -13.83 7.79 -23.85
N VAL A 743 -12.93 8.53 -24.49
CA VAL A 743 -11.88 9.27 -23.79
C VAL A 743 -12.49 10.57 -23.28
N VAL A 744 -12.62 10.71 -21.97
CA VAL A 744 -13.16 11.93 -21.36
C VAL A 744 -12.12 13.04 -21.42
N CYS A 745 -10.89 12.76 -21.00
CA CYS A 745 -9.80 13.73 -20.94
C CYS A 745 -8.43 13.03 -20.90
N THR A 746 -7.35 13.80 -20.95
CA THR A 746 -5.97 13.30 -21.00
C THR A 746 -5.02 14.09 -20.10
N GLY A 747 -3.74 13.70 -20.06
CA GLY A 747 -2.71 14.48 -19.38
C GLY A 747 -2.49 14.12 -17.92
N PHE A 748 -2.81 12.89 -17.51
CA PHE A 748 -2.44 12.36 -16.20
C PHE A 748 -1.16 11.51 -16.26
N ARG A 749 -0.36 11.55 -15.19
CA ARG A 749 0.93 10.84 -15.08
C ARG A 749 0.75 9.47 -14.44
N THR A 750 0.32 9.43 -13.19
CA THR A 750 0.02 8.20 -12.43
C THR A 750 -1.21 8.47 -11.57
N PRO A 751 -2.41 8.54 -12.17
CA PRO A 751 -3.63 8.99 -11.51
C PRO A 751 -4.21 7.88 -10.64
N ASN A 752 -3.56 7.61 -9.50
CA ASN A 752 -3.98 6.53 -8.61
C ASN A 752 -5.36 6.76 -8.02
N GLY A 753 -5.81 8.02 -7.86
CA GLY A 753 -7.08 8.34 -7.22
C GLY A 753 -8.10 8.99 -8.13
N MET A 754 -9.37 8.56 -8.03
CA MET A 754 -10.51 9.22 -8.65
C MET A 754 -11.68 9.29 -7.66
N GLY A 755 -12.68 10.12 -7.97
CA GLY A 755 -13.95 10.20 -7.28
C GLY A 755 -15.01 10.80 -8.20
N ILE A 756 -16.26 10.78 -7.75
CA ILE A 756 -17.36 11.42 -8.45
C ILE A 756 -18.17 12.24 -7.44
N LEU A 757 -18.55 13.46 -7.84
CA LEU A 757 -19.40 14.36 -7.07
C LEU A 757 -20.88 14.00 -7.25
N PRO A 758 -21.78 14.46 -6.36
CA PRO A 758 -23.22 14.21 -6.49
C PRO A 758 -23.87 14.74 -7.78
N ASP A 759 -23.19 15.64 -8.48
CA ASP A 759 -23.61 16.22 -9.78
C ASP A 759 -22.91 15.56 -10.98
N ASP A 760 -22.39 14.34 -10.79
CA ASP A 760 -21.66 13.52 -11.77
C ASP A 760 -20.34 14.11 -12.29
N ARG A 761 -19.87 15.23 -11.75
CA ARG A 761 -18.53 15.72 -12.08
C ARG A 761 -17.47 14.80 -11.49
N VAL A 762 -16.50 14.40 -12.33
CA VAL A 762 -15.42 13.49 -11.94
C VAL A 762 -14.24 14.26 -11.37
N THR A 763 -13.68 13.78 -10.27
CA THR A 763 -12.41 14.28 -9.72
C THR A 763 -11.32 13.25 -9.95
N VAL A 764 -10.12 13.70 -10.34
CA VAL A 764 -8.95 12.82 -10.50
C VAL A 764 -7.75 13.44 -9.80
N SER A 765 -7.07 12.65 -9.00
CA SER A 765 -5.79 13.04 -8.39
C SER A 765 -4.61 12.44 -9.13
N ASP A 766 -3.47 13.12 -9.04
CA ASP A 766 -2.24 12.69 -9.70
C ASP A 766 -1.02 12.93 -8.80
N ASN A 767 0.01 12.12 -9.01
CA ASN A 767 1.20 12.11 -8.18
C ASN A 767 2.30 12.99 -8.78
N GLN A 768 2.98 13.75 -7.92
CA GLN A 768 4.17 14.51 -8.31
C GLN A 768 5.18 13.67 -9.11
N GLY A 769 5.71 14.26 -10.19
CA GLY A 769 6.82 13.71 -10.94
C GLY A 769 7.10 14.45 -12.24
N THR A 770 7.51 13.74 -13.29
CA THR A 770 7.82 14.38 -14.58
C THR A 770 6.58 15.05 -15.15
N TRP A 771 6.66 16.34 -15.52
CA TRP A 771 5.51 17.15 -15.95
C TRP A 771 4.42 17.36 -14.89
N MET A 772 4.58 16.83 -13.68
CA MET A 772 3.66 16.99 -12.56
C MET A 772 4.38 17.73 -11.42
N PRO A 773 4.21 19.05 -11.30
CA PRO A 773 5.01 19.88 -10.38
C PRO A 773 4.85 19.48 -8.90
N ALA A 774 3.63 19.17 -8.50
CA ALA A 774 3.24 18.68 -7.18
C ALA A 774 2.09 17.67 -7.34
N SER A 775 1.70 16.99 -6.25
CA SER A 775 0.49 16.17 -6.28
C SER A 775 -0.73 17.08 -6.35
N LYS A 776 -1.87 16.60 -6.87
CA LYS A 776 -3.03 17.46 -7.11
C LYS A 776 -4.34 16.70 -7.14
N ILE A 777 -5.44 17.43 -7.03
CA ILE A 777 -6.80 16.95 -7.37
C ILE A 777 -7.38 17.89 -8.42
N SER A 778 -7.84 17.31 -9.53
CA SER A 778 -8.41 18.05 -10.66
C SER A 778 -9.89 17.73 -10.80
N LEU A 779 -10.70 18.74 -11.10
CA LEU A 779 -12.08 18.55 -11.53
C LEU A 779 -12.08 18.38 -13.06
N VAL A 780 -12.51 17.21 -13.50
CA VAL A 780 -12.35 16.77 -14.89
C VAL A 780 -13.39 17.39 -15.81
N LYS A 781 -12.94 17.92 -16.95
CA LYS A 781 -13.78 18.44 -18.03
C LYS A 781 -13.59 17.58 -19.29
N PRO A 782 -14.65 17.33 -20.08
CA PRO A 782 -14.52 16.67 -21.38
C PRO A 782 -13.52 17.42 -22.29
N GLY A 783 -12.59 16.69 -22.90
CA GLY A 783 -11.52 17.22 -23.74
C GLY A 783 -10.34 17.86 -23.00
N GLY A 784 -10.36 17.92 -21.67
CA GLY A 784 -9.31 18.56 -20.86
C GLY A 784 -7.94 17.88 -20.97
N PHE A 785 -6.89 18.65 -20.72
CA PHE A 785 -5.50 18.20 -20.66
C PHE A 785 -4.86 18.61 -19.33
N TYR A 786 -4.55 17.63 -18.47
CA TYR A 786 -4.10 17.87 -17.10
C TYR A 786 -2.57 17.88 -16.93
N GLY A 787 -1.80 18.13 -18.00
CA GLY A 787 -0.40 18.55 -17.91
C GLY A 787 0.67 17.47 -18.13
N TYR A 788 0.37 16.18 -18.05
CA TYR A 788 1.38 15.14 -18.29
C TYR A 788 1.68 15.00 -19.79
N VAL A 789 2.95 15.12 -20.18
CA VAL A 789 3.39 14.96 -21.56
C VAL A 789 4.33 13.76 -21.69
N GLN A 790 4.02 12.86 -22.62
CA GLN A 790 4.77 11.62 -22.85
C GLN A 790 6.10 11.85 -23.59
N THR A 791 7.05 12.48 -22.89
CA THR A 791 8.38 12.84 -23.43
C THR A 791 9.50 11.93 -22.91
N GLN A 792 9.21 10.98 -22.02
CA GLN A 792 10.27 10.19 -21.38
C GLN A 792 10.75 9.08 -22.31
N ARG A 793 12.08 8.99 -22.50
CA ARG A 793 12.71 7.98 -23.36
C ARG A 793 13.11 6.78 -22.50
N SER A 794 12.66 5.59 -22.87
CA SER A 794 13.23 4.34 -22.37
C SER A 794 13.46 3.40 -23.56
N ARG A 795 14.60 2.70 -23.59
CA ARG A 795 14.87 1.69 -24.63
C ARG A 795 13.93 0.49 -24.55
N GLU A 796 13.24 0.36 -23.42
CA GLU A 796 12.26 -0.69 -23.13
C GLU A 796 10.82 -0.22 -23.32
N TRP A 797 10.59 1.07 -23.58
CA TRP A 797 9.25 1.66 -23.74
C TRP A 797 9.07 2.14 -25.17
N ALA A 798 8.07 1.58 -25.80
CA ALA A 798 7.70 1.91 -27.15
C ALA A 798 6.18 2.05 -27.12
N PRO A 799 5.64 3.26 -26.87
CA PRO A 799 4.22 3.46 -26.51
C PRO A 799 3.19 3.10 -27.60
N ASP A 800 3.63 2.47 -28.68
CA ASP A 800 2.85 1.94 -29.77
C ASP A 800 3.60 0.80 -30.50
N GLY A 801 4.55 0.17 -29.82
CA GLY A 801 5.50 -0.76 -30.42
C GLY A 801 6.71 -0.08 -31.09
N GLY A 802 6.85 1.25 -30.99
CA GLY A 802 8.07 1.98 -31.35
C GLY A 802 7.93 2.95 -32.52
N ARG A 803 6.70 3.34 -32.84
CA ARG A 803 6.32 4.29 -33.89
C ARG A 803 6.18 5.73 -33.34
N ILE A 804 5.98 5.96 -32.04
CA ILE A 804 6.05 7.29 -31.42
C ILE A 804 7.52 7.70 -31.24
N ASP A 805 7.91 8.75 -31.95
CA ASP A 805 9.20 9.40 -31.78
C ASP A 805 9.11 10.47 -30.69
N HIS A 806 9.54 10.14 -29.47
CA HIS A 806 9.53 11.06 -28.32
C HIS A 806 10.32 12.35 -28.56
N THR A 807 11.23 12.39 -29.54
CA THR A 807 11.97 13.62 -29.89
C THR A 807 11.12 14.61 -30.70
N LYS A 808 9.99 14.16 -31.24
CA LYS A 808 9.02 14.96 -32.01
C LYS A 808 7.76 15.31 -31.23
N VAL A 809 7.59 14.81 -30.00
CA VAL A 809 6.46 15.19 -29.14
C VAL A 809 6.65 16.65 -28.73
N ILE A 810 5.72 17.50 -29.16
CA ILE A 810 5.69 18.93 -28.81
C ILE A 810 4.72 19.09 -27.64
N PRO A 811 5.19 19.49 -26.44
CA PRO A 811 4.31 19.81 -25.32
C PRO A 811 3.32 20.94 -25.70
N PRO A 812 2.06 20.89 -25.23
CA PRO A 812 1.15 22.02 -25.30
C PRO A 812 1.72 23.27 -24.61
N GLU A 813 1.20 24.45 -24.94
CA GLU A 813 1.63 25.70 -24.31
C GLU A 813 1.07 25.85 -22.88
N THR A 814 -0.06 25.23 -22.59
CA THR A 814 -0.74 25.27 -21.28
C THR A 814 -1.47 23.95 -20.98
N TYR A 815 -2.04 23.85 -19.78
CA TYR A 815 -2.83 22.72 -19.30
C TYR A 815 -3.91 23.20 -18.32
N ASP A 816 -4.95 22.38 -18.15
CA ASP A 816 -6.05 22.64 -17.22
C ASP A 816 -5.58 22.56 -15.77
N GLN A 817 -5.89 23.61 -15.01
CA GLN A 817 -5.47 23.73 -13.62
C GLN A 817 -6.28 22.81 -12.69
N PRO A 818 -5.64 22.21 -11.65
CA PRO A 818 -6.35 21.44 -10.64
C PRO A 818 -7.14 22.34 -9.70
N ILE A 819 -8.11 21.80 -8.96
CA ILE A 819 -8.82 22.56 -7.92
C ILE A 819 -7.95 22.77 -6.66
N ILE A 820 -6.98 21.87 -6.42
CA ILE A 820 -6.01 21.97 -5.33
C ILE A 820 -4.68 21.31 -5.73
N TRP A 821 -3.58 22.01 -5.44
CA TRP A 821 -2.24 21.45 -5.38
C TRP A 821 -1.90 21.03 -3.94
N MET A 822 -1.12 19.96 -3.81
CA MET A 822 -0.68 19.41 -2.54
C MET A 822 0.85 19.28 -2.53
N PRO A 823 1.54 19.96 -1.58
CA PRO A 823 2.99 19.89 -1.48
C PRO A 823 3.45 18.47 -1.14
N GLN A 824 4.68 18.10 -1.52
CA GLN A 824 5.20 16.74 -1.35
C GLN A 824 5.25 16.28 0.12
N GLU A 825 5.47 17.21 1.04
CA GLU A 825 5.44 16.96 2.48
C GLU A 825 4.04 16.63 2.98
N VAL A 826 3.00 17.23 2.37
CA VAL A 826 1.59 17.01 2.67
C VAL A 826 1.13 15.71 2.02
N ASP A 827 1.27 15.57 0.70
CA ASP A 827 0.96 14.35 -0.01
C ASP A 827 1.91 14.11 -1.20
N ASN A 828 2.72 13.05 -1.10
CA ASN A 828 3.67 12.68 -2.14
C ASN A 828 3.10 11.68 -3.16
N SER A 829 1.96 11.06 -2.85
CA SER A 829 1.31 10.09 -3.72
C SER A 829 -0.16 10.00 -3.35
N SER A 830 -1.00 10.53 -4.21
CA SER A 830 -2.42 10.70 -3.97
C SER A 830 -3.20 9.38 -4.13
N GLY A 831 -4.27 9.27 -3.37
CA GLY A 831 -5.30 8.23 -3.46
C GLY A 831 -6.64 8.82 -3.92
N GLY A 832 -7.70 8.01 -3.89
CA GLY A 832 -9.04 8.38 -4.33
C GLY A 832 -9.70 9.50 -3.54
N GLN A 833 -10.79 10.01 -4.11
CA GLN A 833 -11.69 10.98 -3.50
C GLN A 833 -13.04 10.29 -3.24
N LEU A 834 -13.71 10.65 -2.14
CA LEU A 834 -15.08 10.23 -1.88
C LEU A 834 -15.91 11.42 -1.39
N PHE A 835 -17.08 11.62 -1.96
CA PHE A 835 -18.07 12.51 -1.37
C PHE A 835 -18.86 11.72 -0.33
N VAL A 836 -19.04 12.29 0.86
CA VAL A 836 -19.81 11.64 1.93
C VAL A 836 -21.05 12.47 2.18
N ASP A 837 -22.22 11.95 1.82
CA ASP A 837 -23.53 12.59 1.97
C ASP A 837 -24.37 12.01 3.12
N ASP A 838 -23.95 10.88 3.70
CA ASP A 838 -24.64 10.25 4.82
C ASP A 838 -24.46 11.07 6.10
N GLU A 839 -25.56 11.57 6.67
CA GLU A 839 -25.55 12.39 7.89
C GLU A 839 -25.04 11.62 9.12
N ARG A 840 -25.12 10.28 9.12
CA ARG A 840 -24.61 9.44 10.22
C ARG A 840 -23.09 9.50 10.34
N PHE A 841 -22.39 10.00 9.31
CA PHE A 841 -20.97 10.29 9.38
C PHE A 841 -20.64 11.59 10.12
N GLY A 842 -21.65 12.33 10.60
CA GLY A 842 -21.46 13.46 11.49
C GLY A 842 -20.85 14.70 10.80
N PRO A 843 -20.00 15.50 11.48
CA PRO A 843 -19.55 16.81 10.99
C PRO A 843 -18.82 16.86 9.64
N LEU A 844 -18.24 15.75 9.20
CA LEU A 844 -17.59 15.62 7.89
C LEU A 844 -18.55 15.24 6.76
N SER A 845 -19.83 14.97 7.06
CA SER A 845 -20.87 14.77 6.05
C SER A 845 -21.08 16.05 5.21
N GLY A 846 -21.47 15.87 3.95
CA GLY A 846 -21.58 16.90 2.92
C GLY A 846 -20.25 17.35 2.31
N ARG A 847 -19.15 16.60 2.49
CA ARG A 847 -17.80 17.01 2.05
C ARG A 847 -17.15 16.01 1.11
N LEU A 848 -16.29 16.54 0.25
CA LEU A 848 -15.33 15.76 -0.51
C LEU A 848 -14.12 15.44 0.38
N LEU A 849 -13.87 14.15 0.60
CA LEU A 849 -12.70 13.64 1.28
C LEU A 849 -11.66 13.16 0.29
N HIS A 850 -10.39 13.19 0.71
CA HIS A 850 -9.27 12.70 -0.07
C HIS A 850 -8.40 11.75 0.74
N THR A 851 -7.99 10.64 0.12
CA THR A 851 -7.07 9.65 0.71
C THR A 851 -5.66 9.84 0.18
N SER A 852 -4.63 9.68 1.01
CA SER A 852 -3.23 9.69 0.59
C SER A 852 -2.62 8.30 0.67
N PHE A 853 -2.21 7.77 -0.48
CA PHE A 853 -1.43 6.54 -0.58
C PHE A 853 -0.02 6.73 -0.01
N GLY A 854 0.57 7.90 -0.25
CA GLY A 854 1.93 8.24 0.17
C GLY A 854 2.08 8.32 1.68
N LYS A 855 1.06 8.82 2.37
CA LYS A 855 1.14 9.12 3.79
C LYS A 855 0.28 8.23 4.68
N GLY A 856 -0.76 7.59 4.13
CA GLY A 856 -1.77 6.95 4.95
C GLY A 856 -2.53 7.98 5.78
N TRP A 857 -2.97 9.07 5.12
CA TRP A 857 -3.70 10.19 5.72
C TRP A 857 -5.02 10.43 4.99
N LEU A 858 -6.00 10.95 5.72
CA LEU A 858 -7.30 11.38 5.20
C LEU A 858 -7.40 12.90 5.30
N TYR A 859 -8.04 13.53 4.32
CA TYR A 859 -8.27 14.97 4.26
C TYR A 859 -9.73 15.28 3.95
N TYR A 860 -10.16 16.48 4.30
CA TYR A 860 -11.42 17.06 3.82
C TYR A 860 -11.16 18.36 3.06
N LEU A 861 -11.94 18.59 2.01
CA LEU A 861 -11.83 19.76 1.16
C LEU A 861 -12.93 20.80 1.47
N MET A 862 -12.62 22.06 1.17
CA MET A 862 -13.53 23.19 1.19
C MET A 862 -13.42 23.89 -0.16
N GLN A 863 -14.48 23.82 -0.95
CA GLN A 863 -14.50 24.36 -2.31
C GLN A 863 -15.10 25.78 -2.32
N GLN A 864 -14.57 26.62 -3.19
CA GLN A 864 -15.09 27.95 -3.52
C GLN A 864 -15.21 28.03 -5.04
N GLU A 865 -16.42 28.31 -5.53
CA GLU A 865 -16.65 28.65 -6.93
C GLU A 865 -16.39 30.15 -7.11
N VAL A 866 -15.56 30.52 -8.09
CA VAL A 866 -15.20 31.91 -8.38
C VAL A 866 -15.22 32.16 -9.89
N THR A 867 -15.40 33.42 -10.28
CA THR A 867 -15.25 33.84 -11.68
C THR A 867 -13.86 34.41 -11.90
N ASN A 868 -13.11 33.89 -12.88
CA ASN A 868 -11.79 34.41 -13.22
C ASN A 868 -11.87 35.74 -14.00
N GLU A 869 -10.72 36.35 -14.30
CA GLU A 869 -10.65 37.61 -15.05
C GLU A 869 -11.22 37.51 -16.49
N GLU A 870 -11.27 36.29 -17.03
CA GLU A 870 -11.80 35.98 -18.36
C GLU A 870 -13.34 35.76 -18.36
N GLY A 871 -13.97 35.79 -17.19
CA GLY A 871 -15.41 35.58 -17.02
C GLY A 871 -15.83 34.11 -16.91
N GLU A 872 -14.89 33.19 -16.74
CA GLU A 872 -15.15 31.76 -16.60
C GLU A 872 -15.37 31.37 -15.14
N GLU A 873 -16.35 30.53 -14.87
CA GLU A 873 -16.53 29.90 -13.57
C GLU A 873 -15.47 28.81 -13.36
N ILE A 874 -14.74 28.92 -12.26
CA ILE A 874 -13.68 28.01 -11.86
C ILE A 874 -13.84 27.63 -10.39
N THR A 875 -13.57 26.37 -10.09
CA THR A 875 -13.54 25.86 -8.72
C THR A 875 -12.10 25.92 -8.22
N GLN A 876 -11.92 26.48 -7.03
CA GLN A 876 -10.67 26.38 -6.28
C GLN A 876 -10.96 25.85 -4.87
N ALA A 877 -9.98 25.25 -4.21
CA ALA A 877 -10.22 24.59 -2.94
C ALA A 877 -9.10 24.80 -1.93
N ALA A 878 -9.50 24.73 -0.66
CA ALA A 878 -8.61 24.51 0.47
C ALA A 878 -8.74 23.06 0.97
N ILE A 879 -7.69 22.54 1.58
CA ILE A 879 -7.62 21.19 2.12
C ILE A 879 -7.00 21.20 3.52
N VAL A 880 -7.55 20.36 4.40
CA VAL A 880 -7.08 20.16 5.78
C VAL A 880 -6.97 18.66 6.05
N GLN A 881 -5.92 18.27 6.78
CA GLN A 881 -5.68 16.88 7.17
C GLN A 881 -6.57 16.51 8.38
N CYS A 882 -7.21 15.34 8.32
CA CYS A 882 -7.83 14.75 9.51
C CYS A 882 -6.74 14.31 10.51
N PRO A 883 -6.98 14.36 11.83
CA PRO A 883 -5.97 14.10 12.85
C PRO A 883 -5.68 12.60 13.06
N HIS A 884 -5.99 11.77 12.07
CA HIS A 884 -5.92 10.31 12.14
C HIS A 884 -4.92 9.75 11.14
N ASP A 885 -4.24 8.70 11.59
CA ASP A 885 -3.20 8.01 10.85
C ASP A 885 -3.64 6.59 10.52
N PHE A 886 -3.31 6.11 9.32
CA PHE A 886 -3.66 4.76 8.87
C PHE A 886 -2.42 3.88 8.75
N GLY A 887 -2.50 2.63 9.19
CA GLY A 887 -1.36 1.71 9.15
C GLY A 887 -0.88 1.33 7.74
N THR A 888 -1.58 1.74 6.68
CA THR A 888 -1.21 1.53 5.28
C THR A 888 -1.41 2.80 4.45
N GLY A 889 -0.88 2.82 3.22
CA GLY A 889 -1.18 3.86 2.25
C GLY A 889 -2.61 3.71 1.73
N ILE A 890 -3.54 4.52 2.25
CA ILE A 890 -4.95 4.45 1.86
C ILE A 890 -5.16 5.07 0.49
N MET A 891 -5.85 4.36 -0.41
CA MET A 891 -6.04 4.80 -1.80
C MET A 891 -7.49 4.72 -2.28
N ARG A 892 -8.37 4.01 -1.58
CA ARG A 892 -9.80 3.94 -1.89
C ARG A 892 -10.60 4.12 -0.62
N GLY A 893 -11.73 4.80 -0.74
CA GLY A 893 -12.73 4.86 0.32
C GLY A 893 -14.15 4.79 -0.21
N ARG A 894 -15.07 4.24 0.60
CA ARG A 894 -16.51 4.17 0.33
C ARG A 894 -17.28 4.34 1.64
N VAL A 895 -18.50 4.86 1.52
CA VAL A 895 -19.48 4.89 2.62
C VAL A 895 -20.18 3.54 2.63
N ASN A 896 -20.26 2.91 3.80
CA ASN A 896 -21.07 1.71 3.97
C ASN A 896 -22.55 2.14 4.11
N PRO A 897 -23.45 1.73 3.20
CA PRO A 897 -24.86 2.14 3.23
C PRO A 897 -25.59 1.65 4.48
N PHE A 898 -25.11 0.58 5.12
CA PHE A 898 -25.76 0.00 6.29
C PHE A 898 -25.55 0.84 7.56
N ASP A 899 -24.33 1.30 7.83
CA ASP A 899 -24.00 2.05 9.06
C ASP A 899 -23.68 3.54 8.84
N GLY A 900 -23.54 3.98 7.59
CA GLY A 900 -23.21 5.34 7.20
C GLY A 900 -21.78 5.76 7.53
N GLN A 901 -20.89 4.81 7.82
CA GLN A 901 -19.48 5.09 8.16
C GLN A 901 -18.59 4.97 6.92
N VAL A 902 -17.41 5.61 6.98
CA VAL A 902 -16.44 5.59 5.88
C VAL A 902 -15.44 4.46 6.09
N TYR A 903 -15.24 3.64 5.06
CA TYR A 903 -14.24 2.58 5.03
C TYR A 903 -13.18 2.91 4.02
N VAL A 904 -11.91 2.71 4.39
CA VAL A 904 -10.76 2.98 3.53
C VAL A 904 -9.84 1.77 3.45
N THR A 905 -9.20 1.61 2.30
CA THR A 905 -8.23 0.54 2.08
C THR A 905 -7.06 0.99 1.22
N GLY A 906 -5.94 0.27 1.35
CA GLY A 906 -4.84 0.36 0.40
C GLY A 906 -3.67 -0.52 0.79
N MET A 907 -2.48 -0.13 0.36
CA MET A 907 -1.23 -0.89 0.52
C MET A 907 -0.02 0.05 0.53
N ASN A 908 1.21 -0.48 0.63
CA ASN A 908 2.42 0.34 0.62
C ASN A 908 3.21 0.20 -0.69
N GLY A 909 3.24 -1.00 -1.30
CA GLY A 909 3.77 -1.29 -2.64
C GLY A 909 4.97 -0.45 -3.09
N TRP A 910 4.71 0.65 -3.82
CA TRP A 910 5.70 1.49 -4.51
C TRP A 910 6.02 2.82 -3.80
N ASN A 911 5.77 2.94 -2.51
CA ASN A 911 5.81 4.21 -1.78
C ASN A 911 7.20 4.59 -1.20
N GLU A 912 8.26 4.62 -2.02
CA GLU A 912 9.65 4.80 -1.55
C GLU A 912 9.94 6.13 -0.82
N ASN A 913 9.10 7.15 -1.02
CA ASN A 913 9.23 8.47 -0.39
C ASN A 913 8.05 8.82 0.54
N GLY A 914 7.19 7.84 0.81
CA GLY A 914 6.07 8.01 1.71
C GLY A 914 6.43 8.02 3.18
N ARG A 915 5.39 7.99 4.00
CA ARG A 915 5.55 7.83 5.44
C ARG A 915 6.17 6.44 5.73
N PRO A 916 7.23 6.37 6.56
CA PRO A 916 7.81 5.09 6.92
C PRO A 916 6.84 4.25 7.75
N GLY A 917 6.98 2.93 7.70
CA GLY A 917 6.22 2.00 8.55
C GLY A 917 4.84 1.59 8.05
N LEU A 918 4.45 1.98 6.83
CA LEU A 918 3.18 1.56 6.23
C LEU A 918 3.20 0.07 5.82
N ALA A 919 2.15 -0.66 6.19
CA ALA A 919 1.94 -2.07 5.86
C ALA A 919 1.49 -2.27 4.41
N ASP A 920 1.76 -3.42 3.82
CA ASP A 920 1.38 -3.75 2.43
C ASP A 920 -0.01 -4.40 2.34
N GLY A 921 -1.02 -3.67 2.85
CA GLY A 921 -2.40 -4.09 2.95
C GLY A 921 -3.05 -3.52 4.21
N GLY A 922 -4.34 -3.20 4.15
CA GLY A 922 -5.09 -2.75 5.31
C GLY A 922 -6.48 -2.24 4.96
N ILE A 923 -7.42 -2.44 5.87
CA ILE A 923 -8.79 -1.93 5.78
C ILE A 923 -9.16 -1.31 7.12
N TYR A 924 -9.73 -0.12 7.07
CA TYR A 924 -10.07 0.67 8.26
C TYR A 924 -11.47 1.25 8.13
N ARG A 925 -12.20 1.30 9.25
CA ARG A 925 -13.45 2.04 9.39
C ARG A 925 -13.17 3.34 10.14
N VAL A 926 -13.38 4.46 9.48
CA VAL A 926 -13.47 5.78 10.12
C VAL A 926 -14.89 5.88 10.68
N ARG A 927 -15.02 5.81 12.00
CA ARG A 927 -16.30 5.78 12.68
C ARG A 927 -16.55 7.08 13.42
N TYR A 928 -17.69 7.71 13.14
CA TYR A 928 -18.21 8.80 13.95
C TYR A 928 -18.69 8.27 15.30
N THR A 929 -18.25 8.89 16.40
CA THR A 929 -18.52 8.42 17.76
C THR A 929 -19.72 9.11 18.42
N GLY A 930 -20.41 10.00 17.68
CA GLY A 930 -21.47 10.86 18.22
C GLY A 930 -20.96 12.10 18.96
N LYS A 931 -19.63 12.29 19.08
CA LYS A 931 -19.04 13.45 19.76
C LYS A 931 -18.79 14.60 18.78
N PRO A 932 -18.86 15.86 19.23
CA PRO A 932 -18.56 17.00 18.35
C PRO A 932 -17.07 17.06 17.99
N THR A 933 -16.75 17.58 16.82
CA THR A 933 -15.38 17.95 16.42
C THR A 933 -15.27 19.46 16.25
N ARG A 934 -14.09 20.02 16.46
CA ARG A 934 -13.77 21.42 16.15
C ARG A 934 -13.01 21.46 14.84
N MET A 935 -13.51 22.22 13.87
CA MET A 935 -12.92 22.27 12.52
C MET A 935 -13.20 23.60 11.81
N VAL A 936 -12.33 23.93 10.85
CA VAL A 936 -12.63 24.90 9.80
C VAL A 936 -13.64 24.28 8.85
N THR A 937 -14.77 24.94 8.63
CA THR A 937 -15.85 24.43 7.79
C THR A 937 -15.86 25.03 6.39
N GLN A 938 -15.27 26.20 6.21
CA GLN A 938 -15.20 26.90 4.92
C GLN A 938 -14.00 27.84 4.88
N CYS A 939 -13.33 27.89 3.73
CA CYS A 939 -12.28 28.85 3.39
C CYS A 939 -12.66 29.58 2.10
N GLU A 940 -12.71 30.91 2.13
CA GLU A 940 -13.04 31.76 0.99
C GLU A 940 -12.06 32.92 0.87
N VAL A 941 -11.57 33.18 -0.36
CA VAL A 941 -10.67 34.29 -0.62
C VAL A 941 -11.43 35.41 -1.34
N TYR A 942 -11.12 36.64 -0.95
CA TYR A 942 -11.62 37.90 -1.50
C TYR A 942 -10.47 38.88 -1.66
N SER A 943 -10.72 40.00 -2.35
CA SER A 943 -9.76 41.12 -2.40
C SER A 943 -9.23 41.41 -1.01
N ASP A 944 -7.91 41.37 -0.82
CA ASP A 944 -7.14 41.55 0.43
C ASP A 944 -7.56 40.72 1.66
N THR A 945 -8.49 39.77 1.53
CA THR A 945 -9.11 39.13 2.69
C THR A 945 -9.19 37.61 2.53
N LEU A 946 -8.67 36.88 3.52
CA LEU A 946 -8.99 35.46 3.73
C LEU A 946 -10.12 35.35 4.76
N LYS A 947 -11.23 34.71 4.39
CA LYS A 947 -12.38 34.45 5.25
C LYS A 947 -12.41 32.96 5.60
N LEU A 948 -12.41 32.66 6.89
CA LEU A 948 -12.49 31.30 7.44
C LEU A 948 -13.71 31.18 8.34
N THR A 949 -14.49 30.11 8.16
CA THR A 949 -15.64 29.80 9.02
C THR A 949 -15.34 28.57 9.86
N PHE A 950 -15.72 28.59 11.13
CA PHE A 950 -15.53 27.50 12.09
C PHE A 950 -16.89 26.95 12.55
N ASN A 951 -16.94 25.69 12.99
CA ASN A 951 -18.16 25.13 13.59
C ASN A 951 -18.30 25.41 15.10
N PHE A 952 -17.33 26.09 15.73
CA PHE A 952 -17.27 26.42 17.15
C PHE A 952 -16.91 27.89 17.36
N GLU A 953 -17.22 28.44 18.53
CA GLU A 953 -16.93 29.84 18.87
C GLU A 953 -15.45 30.03 19.22
N LEU A 954 -14.84 31.09 18.68
CA LEU A 954 -13.46 31.47 18.93
C LEU A 954 -13.36 32.49 20.05
N ASP A 955 -12.30 32.41 20.85
CA ASP A 955 -11.94 33.51 21.74
C ASP A 955 -11.54 34.73 20.90
N ARG A 956 -12.21 35.85 21.16
CA ARG A 956 -12.03 37.08 20.39
C ARG A 956 -10.61 37.62 20.51
N GLN A 957 -9.98 37.50 21.68
CA GLN A 957 -8.62 38.02 21.87
C GLN A 957 -7.60 37.20 21.08
N SER A 958 -7.67 35.87 21.16
CA SER A 958 -6.81 34.97 20.40
C SER A 958 -7.04 35.08 18.89
N ALA A 959 -8.30 35.18 18.45
CA ALA A 959 -8.62 35.31 17.02
C ALA A 959 -8.13 36.63 16.42
N GLN A 960 -8.12 37.72 17.19
CA GLN A 960 -7.67 39.04 16.72
C GLN A 960 -6.16 39.27 16.89
N ASP A 961 -5.43 38.33 17.50
CA ASP A 961 -3.97 38.40 17.60
C ASP A 961 -3.33 38.01 16.26
N VAL A 962 -2.77 38.99 15.54
CA VAL A 962 -2.04 38.73 14.29
C VAL A 962 -0.84 37.80 14.49
N GLY A 963 -0.30 37.69 15.72
CA GLY A 963 0.77 36.75 16.08
C GLY A 963 0.35 35.28 16.04
N SER A 964 -0.96 34.99 16.01
CA SER A 964 -1.52 33.64 15.90
C SER A 964 -1.43 33.04 14.50
N TYR A 965 -1.01 33.81 13.50
CA TYR A 965 -1.05 33.41 12.09
C TYR A 965 0.32 33.46 11.41
N ILE A 966 0.62 32.44 10.61
CA ILE A 966 1.75 32.43 9.68
C ILE A 966 1.21 32.06 8.31
N ALA A 967 1.36 32.97 7.35
CA ALA A 967 0.94 32.75 5.97
C ALA A 967 2.13 32.81 5.02
N GLU A 968 2.22 31.84 4.12
CA GLU A 968 3.20 31.76 3.04
C GLU A 968 2.51 31.40 1.72
N GLN A 969 3.03 31.87 0.59
CA GLN A 969 2.54 31.48 -0.74
C GLN A 969 3.67 31.23 -1.74
N TRP A 970 3.42 30.37 -2.73
CA TRP A 970 4.37 30.04 -3.80
C TRP A 970 3.67 29.45 -5.03
N ASN A 971 4.38 29.49 -6.15
CA ASN A 971 4.02 28.86 -7.41
C ASN A 971 4.95 27.70 -7.74
N TYR A 972 4.51 26.86 -8.66
CA TYR A 972 5.24 25.77 -9.23
C TYR A 972 5.58 26.03 -10.70
N GLN A 973 6.60 25.36 -11.20
CA GLN A 973 6.97 25.39 -12.61
C GLN A 973 6.60 24.07 -13.29
N TRP A 974 5.76 24.17 -14.31
CA TRP A 974 5.42 23.05 -15.18
C TRP A 974 6.56 22.77 -16.16
N THR A 975 7.32 21.71 -15.89
CA THR A 975 8.48 21.33 -16.71
C THR A 975 8.56 19.81 -16.87
N ARG A 976 9.37 19.36 -17.83
CA ARG A 976 9.73 17.94 -17.97
C ARG A 976 10.46 17.36 -16.75
N GLY A 977 11.01 18.20 -15.87
CA GLY A 977 11.69 17.80 -14.65
C GLY A 977 10.77 17.05 -13.68
N TYR A 978 11.35 16.26 -12.77
CA TYR A 978 10.58 15.58 -11.74
C TYR A 978 10.22 16.57 -10.62
N GLY A 979 8.92 16.87 -10.48
CA GLY A 979 8.40 17.85 -9.54
C GLY A 979 8.86 19.28 -9.83
N SER A 980 8.58 20.17 -8.89
CA SER A 980 9.02 21.57 -8.94
C SER A 980 9.61 22.00 -7.59
N ALA A 981 10.54 22.95 -7.65
CA ALA A 981 10.85 23.77 -6.47
C ALA A 981 9.68 24.74 -6.21
N ASN A 982 9.70 25.39 -5.04
CA ASN A 982 8.78 26.49 -4.75
C ASN A 982 9.34 27.76 -5.37
N TYR A 983 8.49 28.56 -6.03
CA TYR A 983 8.87 29.83 -6.62
C TYR A 983 8.03 30.97 -6.04
N HIS A 984 8.69 32.07 -5.73
CA HIS A 984 8.03 33.26 -5.23
C HIS A 984 7.07 33.80 -6.31
N PRO A 985 5.76 34.02 -6.02
CA PRO A 985 4.79 34.31 -7.09
C PRO A 985 5.05 35.63 -7.83
N VAL A 986 5.56 36.67 -7.14
CA VAL A 986 5.93 37.95 -7.77
C VAL A 986 7.28 37.93 -8.50
N THR A 987 8.36 37.49 -7.83
CA THR A 987 9.72 37.63 -8.37
C THR A 987 10.12 36.48 -9.30
N GLY A 988 9.45 35.32 -9.20
CA GLY A 988 9.80 34.11 -9.92
C GLY A 988 11.09 33.44 -9.43
N GLU A 989 11.70 33.93 -8.35
CA GLU A 989 12.90 33.33 -7.76
C GLU A 989 12.54 32.09 -6.92
N THR A 990 13.46 31.15 -6.77
CA THR A 990 13.24 29.98 -5.90
C THR A 990 13.06 30.41 -4.45
N GLY A 991 11.95 30.02 -3.85
CA GLY A 991 11.57 30.38 -2.50
C GLY A 991 10.06 30.45 -2.32
N LYS A 992 9.65 30.84 -1.11
CA LYS A 992 8.26 31.17 -0.77
C LYS A 992 8.17 32.65 -0.44
N GLN A 993 7.03 33.27 -0.70
CA GLN A 993 6.71 34.60 -0.19
C GLN A 993 6.03 34.47 1.17
N ARG A 994 6.53 35.18 2.18
CA ARG A 994 5.80 35.34 3.44
C ARG A 994 4.76 36.44 3.28
N LEU A 995 3.55 36.17 3.72
CA LEU A 995 2.45 37.13 3.75
C LEU A 995 2.33 37.73 5.15
N LEU A 996 2.19 39.06 5.21
CA LEU A 996 1.94 39.77 6.46
C LEU A 996 0.42 39.83 6.70
N VAL A 997 -0.02 39.23 7.81
CA VAL A 997 -1.39 39.44 8.31
C VAL A 997 -1.40 40.78 9.05
N GLU A 998 -2.03 41.78 8.44
CA GLU A 998 -2.01 43.16 8.93
C GLU A 998 -3.08 43.39 9.99
N ASN A 999 -4.21 42.71 9.85
CA ASN A 999 -5.33 42.77 10.77
C ASN A 999 -6.08 41.44 10.77
N ALA A 1000 -6.63 41.08 11.93
CA ALA A 1000 -7.52 39.93 12.09
C ALA A 1000 -8.79 40.39 12.80
N SER A 1001 -9.95 40.04 12.26
CA SER A 1001 -11.25 40.39 12.83
C SER A 1001 -12.17 39.19 12.89
N LEU A 1002 -12.94 39.11 13.98
CA LEU A 1002 -13.94 38.06 14.21
C LEU A 1002 -15.32 38.70 14.12
N ASP A 1003 -16.17 38.17 13.25
CA ASP A 1003 -17.54 38.63 13.04
C ASP A 1003 -18.38 38.47 14.33
N GLU A 1004 -19.61 39.00 14.33
CA GLU A 1004 -20.51 38.95 15.49
C GLU A 1004 -20.97 37.53 15.84
N ASP A 1005 -20.94 36.61 14.87
CA ASP A 1005 -21.28 35.20 15.06
C ASP A 1005 -20.27 34.44 15.94
N GLY A 1006 -19.10 35.02 16.20
CA GLY A 1006 -18.01 34.39 16.95
C GLY A 1006 -17.32 33.23 16.21
N LYS A 1007 -17.66 32.98 14.95
CA LYS A 1007 -17.25 31.80 14.17
C LYS A 1007 -16.65 32.14 12.82
N THR A 1008 -16.78 33.38 12.35
CA THR A 1008 -16.24 33.82 11.06
C THR A 1008 -15.05 34.76 11.28
N LEU A 1009 -13.87 34.29 10.90
CA LEU A 1009 -12.60 35.00 10.98
C LEU A 1009 -12.25 35.63 9.62
N ARG A 1010 -11.81 36.88 9.63
CA ARG A 1010 -11.32 37.61 8.45
C ARG A 1010 -9.89 38.09 8.70
N LEU A 1011 -8.97 37.64 7.85
CA LEU A 1011 -7.56 38.03 7.88
C LEU A 1011 -7.29 38.99 6.71
N HIS A 1012 -6.85 40.21 7.02
CA HIS A 1012 -6.47 41.20 6.02
C HIS A 1012 -5.00 41.04 5.63
N ILE A 1013 -4.75 40.85 4.34
CA ILE A 1013 -3.45 40.59 3.74
C ILE A 1013 -3.37 41.37 2.42
N SER A 1014 -2.73 42.54 2.44
CA SER A 1014 -2.61 43.42 1.25
C SER A 1014 -1.83 42.80 0.08
N ASP A 1015 -0.90 41.88 0.35
CA ASP A 1015 -0.04 41.23 -0.68
C ASP A 1015 -0.64 39.93 -1.25
N LEU A 1016 -1.93 39.68 -1.03
CA LEU A 1016 -2.61 38.48 -1.51
C LEU A 1016 -2.78 38.51 -3.04
N GLN A 1017 -2.43 37.41 -3.70
CA GLN A 1017 -2.52 37.27 -5.16
C GLN A 1017 -2.80 35.81 -5.54
N PRO A 1018 -3.22 35.53 -6.80
CA PRO A 1018 -3.30 34.17 -7.29
C PRO A 1018 -1.97 33.43 -7.12
N ALA A 1019 -2.05 32.24 -6.56
CA ALA A 1019 -0.90 31.38 -6.30
C ALA A 1019 -1.31 29.90 -6.34
N ASP A 1020 -0.42 29.05 -6.86
CA ASP A 1020 -0.66 27.60 -6.86
C ASP A 1020 -0.84 27.07 -5.43
N GLN A 1021 -0.13 27.66 -4.47
CA GLN A 1021 -0.25 27.32 -3.06
C GLN A 1021 -0.16 28.54 -2.15
N LEU A 1022 -1.13 28.63 -1.24
CA LEU A 1022 -1.08 29.36 0.01
C LEU A 1022 -1.12 28.35 1.17
N HIS A 1023 -0.27 28.56 2.17
CA HIS A 1023 -0.22 27.79 3.41
C HIS A 1023 -0.45 28.74 4.58
N LEU A 1024 -1.52 28.48 5.34
CA LEU A 1024 -1.88 29.23 6.54
C LEU A 1024 -1.77 28.32 7.75
N GLN A 1025 -0.90 28.69 8.69
CA GLN A 1025 -0.84 28.09 10.02
C GLN A 1025 -1.56 29.00 11.00
N MET A 1026 -2.40 28.41 11.87
CA MET A 1026 -3.11 29.15 12.90
C MET A 1026 -2.95 28.50 14.27
N LYS A 1027 -2.82 29.34 15.31
CA LYS A 1027 -2.81 28.95 16.73
C LYS A 1027 -3.82 29.79 17.50
N LEU A 1028 -4.99 29.21 17.73
CA LEU A 1028 -6.16 29.86 18.30
C LEU A 1028 -6.57 29.20 19.61
N THR A 1029 -7.52 29.84 20.31
CA THR A 1029 -8.30 29.23 21.39
C THR A 1029 -9.78 29.40 21.13
N ASP A 1030 -10.59 28.46 21.62
CA ASP A 1030 -12.04 28.66 21.69
C ASP A 1030 -12.43 29.62 22.83
N ASP A 1031 -13.72 29.96 22.91
CA ASP A 1031 -14.33 30.88 23.87
C ASP A 1031 -14.11 30.50 25.35
N VAL A 1032 -13.76 29.23 25.63
CA VAL A 1032 -13.42 28.72 26.97
C VAL A 1032 -11.92 28.52 27.19
N GLY A 1033 -11.07 28.91 26.22
CA GLY A 1033 -9.61 28.93 26.33
C GLY A 1033 -8.92 27.63 25.91
N THR A 1034 -9.61 26.70 25.26
CA THR A 1034 -9.02 25.44 24.78
C THR A 1034 -8.24 25.67 23.48
N PRO A 1035 -6.97 25.24 23.39
CA PRO A 1035 -6.18 25.41 22.17
C PRO A 1035 -6.79 24.74 20.93
N TYR A 1036 -6.58 25.38 19.78
CA TYR A 1036 -6.86 24.89 18.44
C TYR A 1036 -5.70 25.29 17.51
N THR A 1037 -5.05 24.32 16.87
CA THR A 1037 -3.97 24.56 15.90
C THR A 1037 -4.33 23.85 14.62
N GLU A 1038 -4.15 24.52 13.49
CA GLU A 1038 -4.50 23.97 12.18
C GLU A 1038 -3.55 24.46 11.09
N ASP A 1039 -3.34 23.60 10.09
CA ASP A 1039 -2.63 23.91 8.85
C ASP A 1039 -3.60 23.82 7.68
N VAL A 1040 -3.83 24.94 6.99
CA VAL A 1040 -4.69 25.01 5.81
C VAL A 1040 -3.83 25.21 4.58
N TYR A 1041 -3.98 24.31 3.61
CA TYR A 1041 -3.35 24.41 2.29
C TYR A 1041 -4.40 24.79 1.26
N TRP A 1042 -4.12 25.79 0.44
CA TRP A 1042 -5.11 26.38 -0.45
C TRP A 1042 -4.50 26.69 -1.81
N THR A 1043 -5.20 26.38 -2.89
CA THR A 1043 -4.87 26.87 -4.24
C THR A 1043 -5.80 28.03 -4.60
N ILE A 1044 -5.24 29.13 -5.09
CA ILE A 1044 -5.97 30.35 -5.41
C ILE A 1044 -5.70 30.71 -6.87
N HIS A 1045 -6.67 30.41 -7.73
CA HIS A 1045 -6.59 30.72 -9.18
C HIS A 1045 -7.14 32.10 -9.49
N ALA A 1046 -8.17 32.54 -8.76
CA ALA A 1046 -8.74 33.87 -8.89
C ALA A 1046 -9.17 34.43 -7.53
N ILE A 1047 -9.16 35.77 -7.45
CA ILE A 1047 -9.54 36.53 -6.26
C ILE A 1047 -10.76 37.40 -6.62
N PRO A 1048 -11.97 37.06 -6.15
CA PRO A 1048 -13.16 37.87 -6.37
C PRO A 1048 -13.09 39.20 -5.61
N ALA A 1049 -13.65 40.25 -6.20
CA ALA A 1049 -13.59 41.62 -5.66
C ALA A 1049 -14.46 41.84 -4.40
N THR A 1050 -15.49 41.03 -4.19
CA THR A 1050 -16.41 41.15 -3.04
C THR A 1050 -16.83 39.77 -2.51
N PRO A 1051 -17.08 39.66 -1.18
CA PRO A 1051 -17.78 38.55 -0.52
C PRO A 1051 -19.08 38.09 -1.16
#